data_AF-A0A4U5NKX7-F1
#
_entry.id   AF-A0A4U5NKX7-F1
#
_cell.length_a   1.000
_cell.length_b   1.000
_cell.length_c   1.000
_cell.angle_alpha   90.00
_cell.angle_beta   90.00
_cell.angle_gamma   90.00
#
_symmetry.space_group_name_H-M   'P 1'
#
loop_
_entity.id
_entity.type
_entity.pdbx_description
1 polymer ?
#
loop_
_entity_poly.entity_id
_entity_poly.type
_entity_poly.pdbx_seq_one_letter_code
_entity_poly.pdbx_strand_id
1 'polypeptide(L)'
;MGISSLCKALILLELFLLPLFASSDTKTLHESSDSSSFPANFLFGTASSSYQFEGAYLSDGKGVSNWDVHSHKPGNIIDGSNGDIAVDQYHRYLEDIDLMASLGVNSYRFSMSWARILPKGRFGGVNMAGISYYNKLINALLLKGIQPFVSLTHFDVPQELEDRYGGFLSPKSQQDFGYYVDICFKYFGDRVKYWATFNEPNFQAMYGYRSGEYPPKRCSKPFGNCSHGDSETEPFIAAHNIILAHATAVDVYRTKYQREQRGSIGIVMHCMWFEPISNSTANKLAVERAQAFFLRWFLDPIIFGRYPEEMKKVLGSTLPEFSRNDLNKLRKGLDFIGMNHYTSYYVQDCILSVCEPGKGSTRTEGSSLLTQEKDGVPIGKPSEVDWLHVYPQGMEKMVTYVKERYNNTPMIITENGYSQVSNSNGNIEEFLHDTGRVEYMSGYLDALLTAMKKGADVRGYFAWSFLDNFEWTFGYTRRFGLYHVDYTTMKRTPRLSATWYREFIARNSKEAALGSSYMHCAWFEPYSNSTADNLATDRAQDFFMNWLASLLSNISKQIYMIRHMQIHLAHDTLRILSIMQRETEQGTGFHWDQSLHWFLNPRFSFVVCKPGQRGSRTEGLAQQVQEKDGVPIGKSSEVDWIHVYPQGMEKMITYLKERYNNTPMIITENGFGQESYLNRTVEEYLQDRERVEYMSGNLDSLMTAMLKGADVIISSGDMVIQEDLDFTKLITPH
;
A
#
# COMPACT_ATOMS: atom_id res chain seq x y z
N MET A 1 -54.59 54.19 -1.99
CA MET A 1 -54.98 52.99 -2.77
C MET A 1 -53.87 52.71 -3.76
N GLY A 2 -52.93 51.84 -3.38
CA GLY A 2 -51.68 51.65 -4.13
C GLY A 2 -50.95 50.40 -3.66
N ILE A 3 -50.25 49.78 -4.60
CA ILE A 3 -49.35 48.62 -4.47
C ILE A 3 -50.05 47.27 -4.18
N SER A 4 -51.08 47.20 -3.35
CA SER A 4 -51.75 45.93 -3.00
C SER A 4 -52.61 45.31 -4.13
N SER A 5 -53.21 46.14 -5.00
CA SER A 5 -54.03 45.64 -6.12
C SER A 5 -53.23 45.34 -7.39
N LEU A 6 -52.00 45.86 -7.54
CA LEU A 6 -51.13 45.53 -8.68
C LEU A 6 -50.41 44.19 -8.47
N CYS A 7 -49.98 43.88 -7.24
CA CYS A 7 -49.36 42.59 -6.92
C CYS A 7 -50.34 41.41 -7.04
N LYS A 8 -51.62 41.61 -6.73
CA LYS A 8 -52.65 40.56 -6.88
C LYS A 8 -52.99 40.26 -8.36
N ALA A 9 -52.87 41.24 -9.25
CA ALA A 9 -53.09 41.05 -10.69
C ALA A 9 -51.90 40.37 -11.38
N LEU A 10 -50.66 40.59 -10.92
CA LEU A 10 -49.45 39.92 -11.43
C LEU A 10 -49.35 38.45 -10.99
N ILE A 11 -49.74 38.12 -9.75
CA ILE A 11 -49.73 36.73 -9.24
C ILE A 11 -50.82 35.86 -9.90
N LEU A 12 -51.96 36.44 -10.28
CA LEU A 12 -53.02 35.73 -11.02
C LEU A 12 -52.69 35.52 -12.51
N LEU A 13 -51.80 36.30 -13.09
CA LEU A 13 -51.34 36.14 -14.48
C LEU A 13 -50.24 35.06 -14.62
N GLU A 14 -49.40 34.89 -13.59
CA GLU A 14 -48.39 33.81 -13.56
C GLU A 14 -48.99 32.42 -13.24
N LEU A 15 -50.11 32.37 -12.50
CA LEU A 15 -50.81 31.10 -12.19
C LEU A 15 -51.65 30.53 -13.34
N PHE A 16 -51.86 31.29 -14.43
CA PHE A 16 -52.63 30.85 -15.60
C PHE A 16 -51.79 30.55 -16.86
N LEU A 17 -50.46 30.73 -16.81
CA LEU A 17 -49.55 30.42 -17.94
C LEU A 17 -48.64 29.20 -17.71
N LEU A 18 -48.74 28.51 -16.58
CA LEU A 18 -47.91 27.35 -16.24
C LEU A 18 -48.45 25.94 -16.56
N PRO A 19 -49.66 25.70 -17.14
CA PRO A 19 -50.05 24.37 -17.61
C PRO A 19 -50.05 24.21 -19.14
N LEU A 20 -49.16 24.90 -19.86
CA LEU A 20 -49.01 24.74 -21.33
C LEU A 20 -47.60 24.32 -21.75
N PHE A 21 -46.93 23.47 -20.97
CA PHE A 21 -45.86 22.59 -21.47
C PHE A 21 -45.87 21.27 -20.68
N ALA A 22 -46.94 20.51 -20.82
CA ALA A 22 -47.01 19.11 -20.42
C ALA A 22 -47.23 18.25 -21.66
N SER A 23 -46.14 17.82 -22.30
CA SER A 23 -46.10 16.55 -23.03
C SER A 23 -44.64 16.20 -23.37
N SER A 24 -44.01 15.42 -22.50
CA SER A 24 -43.11 14.35 -22.91
C SER A 24 -42.92 13.41 -21.72
N ASP A 25 -43.33 12.17 -21.90
CA ASP A 25 -43.17 11.07 -20.96
C ASP A 25 -41.78 11.04 -20.31
N THR A 26 -41.73 11.29 -19.01
CA THR A 26 -40.62 10.83 -18.18
C THR A 26 -41.21 9.91 -17.13
N LYS A 27 -40.99 8.61 -17.34
CA LYS A 27 -41.15 7.59 -16.31
C LYS A 27 -40.44 8.10 -15.06
N THR A 28 -41.19 8.27 -13.99
CA THR A 28 -40.69 8.39 -12.63
C THR A 28 -39.84 7.15 -12.35
N LEU A 29 -38.53 7.30 -12.52
CA LEU A 29 -37.55 6.41 -11.91
C LEU A 29 -37.77 6.55 -10.42
N HIS A 30 -38.19 5.46 -9.79
CA HIS A 30 -37.96 5.26 -8.37
C HIS A 30 -36.49 5.59 -8.10
N GLU A 31 -36.24 6.70 -7.40
CA GLU A 31 -35.03 6.88 -6.62
C GLU A 31 -35.04 5.77 -5.58
N SER A 32 -34.42 4.63 -5.93
CA SER A 32 -33.97 3.67 -4.94
C SER A 32 -32.79 4.30 -4.21
N SER A 33 -33.04 4.75 -2.99
CA SER A 33 -32.02 5.17 -2.02
C SER A 33 -31.18 3.98 -1.57
N ASP A 34 -30.38 3.42 -2.48
CA ASP A 34 -29.37 2.41 -2.15
C ASP A 34 -28.11 2.72 -2.97
N SER A 35 -27.44 3.84 -2.64
CA SER A 35 -26.10 4.13 -3.14
C SER A 35 -25.12 3.16 -2.47
N SER A 36 -25.13 1.92 -2.93
CA SER A 36 -24.31 0.84 -2.37
C SER A 36 -22.84 1.06 -2.76
N SER A 37 -22.09 1.67 -1.87
CA SER A 37 -20.65 1.83 -1.94
C SER A 37 -19.94 0.48 -1.76
N PHE A 38 -18.64 0.45 -2.09
CA PHE A 38 -17.79 -0.68 -1.73
C PHE A 38 -17.78 -0.90 -0.21
N PRO A 39 -17.56 -2.14 0.29
CA PRO A 39 -17.49 -2.41 1.71
C PRO A 39 -16.48 -1.52 2.44
N ALA A 40 -16.75 -1.17 3.70
CA ALA A 40 -15.89 -0.27 4.49
C ALA A 40 -14.44 -0.76 4.64
N ASN A 41 -14.23 -2.08 4.61
CA ASN A 41 -12.93 -2.74 4.71
C ASN A 41 -12.35 -3.14 3.34
N PHE A 42 -12.90 -2.65 2.23
CA PHE A 42 -12.41 -2.94 0.89
C PHE A 42 -11.04 -2.32 0.68
N LEU A 43 -10.11 -3.11 0.11
CA LEU A 43 -8.76 -2.63 -0.18
C LEU A 43 -8.76 -1.82 -1.47
N PHE A 44 -8.46 -0.53 -1.39
CA PHE A 44 -8.16 0.30 -2.54
C PHE A 44 -6.67 0.56 -2.58
N GLY A 45 -6.03 0.15 -3.67
CA GLY A 45 -4.58 0.22 -3.79
C GLY A 45 -4.08 0.41 -5.21
N THR A 46 -2.76 0.43 -5.30
CA THR A 46 -2.00 0.39 -6.56
C THR A 46 -1.03 -0.78 -6.51
N ALA A 47 -0.63 -1.27 -7.68
CA ALA A 47 0.28 -2.40 -7.81
C ALA A 47 1.62 -2.02 -8.47
N SER A 48 2.67 -2.75 -8.10
CA SER A 48 4.03 -2.70 -8.66
C SER A 48 4.70 -4.08 -8.65
N SER A 49 5.85 -4.18 -9.31
CA SER A 49 6.77 -5.32 -9.18
C SER A 49 8.22 -4.85 -9.05
N SER A 50 9.03 -5.66 -8.38
CA SER A 50 10.42 -5.37 -8.03
C SER A 50 11.28 -5.02 -9.24
N TYR A 51 11.30 -5.88 -10.27
CA TYR A 51 12.12 -5.64 -11.46
C TYR A 51 11.67 -4.39 -12.24
N GLN A 52 10.37 -4.12 -12.24
CA GLN A 52 9.81 -2.99 -12.99
C GLN A 52 9.96 -1.65 -12.25
N PHE A 53 10.16 -1.67 -10.92
CA PHE A 53 10.18 -0.46 -10.08
C PHE A 53 11.52 -0.15 -9.40
N GLU A 54 12.19 -1.16 -8.83
CA GLU A 54 13.25 -0.91 -7.85
C GLU A 54 14.49 -0.26 -8.45
N GLY A 55 15.00 -0.80 -9.57
CA GLY A 55 16.35 -0.51 -10.02
C GLY A 55 17.41 -1.01 -9.03
N ALA A 56 18.55 -0.29 -8.98
CA ALA A 56 19.66 -0.61 -8.09
C ALA A 56 20.07 -2.09 -8.22
N TYR A 57 20.16 -2.57 -9.46
CA TYR A 57 20.10 -4.00 -9.76
C TYR A 57 21.30 -4.82 -9.26
N LEU A 58 22.43 -4.18 -8.98
CA LEU A 58 23.64 -4.76 -8.38
C LEU A 58 24.01 -4.14 -7.02
N SER A 59 23.18 -3.24 -6.49
CA SER A 59 23.47 -2.56 -5.23
C SER A 59 23.30 -3.50 -4.04
N ASP A 60 24.07 -3.25 -2.98
CA ASP A 60 23.91 -3.85 -1.66
C ASP A 60 23.81 -5.39 -1.67
N GLY A 61 24.66 -6.02 -2.50
CA GLY A 61 24.78 -7.48 -2.55
C GLY A 61 23.62 -8.21 -3.25
N LYS A 62 22.72 -7.49 -3.94
CA LYS A 62 21.71 -8.13 -4.81
C LYS A 62 22.39 -9.00 -5.88
N GLY A 63 21.87 -10.21 -6.05
CA GLY A 63 22.26 -11.10 -7.15
C GLY A 63 21.62 -10.71 -8.48
N VAL A 64 22.20 -11.19 -9.57
CA VAL A 64 21.64 -11.03 -10.91
C VAL A 64 20.41 -11.92 -11.05
N SER A 65 19.30 -11.37 -11.52
CA SER A 65 18.08 -12.09 -11.85
C SER A 65 18.05 -12.56 -13.30
N ASN A 66 17.13 -13.46 -13.61
CA ASN A 66 16.83 -13.88 -14.98
C ASN A 66 16.47 -12.71 -15.91
N TRP A 67 15.75 -11.70 -15.39
CA TRP A 67 15.39 -10.52 -16.15
C TRP A 67 16.58 -9.57 -16.36
N ASP A 68 17.46 -9.42 -15.37
CA ASP A 68 18.72 -8.68 -15.53
C ASP A 68 19.50 -9.26 -16.73
N VAL A 69 19.72 -10.58 -16.77
CA VAL A 69 20.42 -11.23 -17.90
C VAL A 69 19.64 -11.10 -19.21
N HIS A 70 18.32 -11.16 -19.18
CA HIS A 70 17.49 -11.12 -20.37
C HIS A 70 17.50 -9.74 -21.04
N SER A 71 17.31 -8.65 -20.30
CA SER A 71 17.25 -7.30 -20.87
C SER A 71 18.60 -6.79 -21.35
N HIS A 72 19.71 -7.29 -20.79
CA HIS A 72 21.05 -6.96 -21.26
C HIS A 72 21.42 -7.64 -22.60
N LYS A 73 20.60 -8.55 -23.12
CA LYS A 73 20.82 -9.19 -24.43
C LYS A 73 20.14 -8.37 -25.54
N PRO A 74 20.87 -7.95 -26.58
CA PRO A 74 20.31 -7.16 -27.68
C PRO A 74 19.11 -7.84 -28.36
N GLY A 75 18.09 -7.05 -28.69
CA GLY A 75 16.89 -7.51 -29.41
C GLY A 75 15.85 -8.23 -28.55
N ASN A 76 16.05 -8.33 -27.23
CA ASN A 76 15.05 -8.89 -26.33
C ASN A 76 14.00 -7.86 -25.88
N ILE A 77 14.37 -6.59 -25.77
CA ILE A 77 13.49 -5.48 -25.38
C ILE A 77 13.29 -4.57 -26.58
N ILE A 78 12.04 -4.17 -26.86
CA ILE A 78 11.65 -3.43 -28.08
C ILE A 78 12.41 -2.12 -28.24
N ASP A 79 12.59 -1.36 -27.16
CA ASP A 79 13.34 -0.09 -27.16
C ASP A 79 14.81 -0.25 -26.72
N GLY A 80 15.27 -1.49 -26.52
CA GLY A 80 16.62 -1.79 -26.06
C GLY A 80 16.93 -1.37 -24.62
N SER A 81 15.92 -0.97 -23.84
CA SER A 81 16.09 -0.57 -22.44
C SER A 81 16.23 -1.76 -21.48
N ASN A 82 16.49 -1.48 -20.20
CA ASN A 82 16.57 -2.47 -19.13
C ASN A 82 16.00 -1.93 -17.80
N GLY A 83 15.95 -2.80 -16.78
CA GLY A 83 15.47 -2.49 -15.44
C GLY A 83 16.57 -2.02 -14.46
N ASP A 84 17.75 -1.64 -14.94
CA ASP A 84 18.91 -1.35 -14.06
C ASP A 84 18.62 -0.21 -13.08
N ILE A 85 17.94 0.82 -13.58
CA ILE A 85 17.46 1.97 -12.82
C ILE A 85 15.95 1.90 -12.62
N ALA A 86 15.19 1.43 -13.61
CA ALA A 86 13.72 1.41 -13.55
C ALA A 86 13.14 2.80 -13.24
N VAL A 87 12.33 2.90 -12.18
CA VAL A 87 11.88 4.20 -11.62
C VAL A 87 12.63 4.58 -10.36
N ASP A 88 13.70 3.86 -10.01
CA ASP A 88 14.57 4.16 -8.88
C ASP A 88 13.85 4.09 -7.51
N GLN A 89 12.82 3.23 -7.39
CA GLN A 89 12.07 3.09 -6.14
C GLN A 89 12.95 2.57 -4.99
N TYR A 90 14.04 1.86 -5.28
CA TYR A 90 14.98 1.42 -4.26
C TYR A 90 15.49 2.59 -3.40
N HIS A 91 15.76 3.73 -4.03
CA HIS A 91 16.20 4.95 -3.33
C HIS A 91 15.05 5.91 -3.01
N ARG A 92 13.96 5.89 -3.80
CA ARG A 92 12.88 6.91 -3.75
C ARG A 92 11.58 6.45 -3.11
N TYR A 93 11.55 5.27 -2.50
CA TYR A 93 10.32 4.69 -1.95
C TYR A 93 9.57 5.61 -0.97
N LEU A 94 10.25 6.51 -0.25
CA LEU A 94 9.58 7.47 0.65
C LEU A 94 8.74 8.50 -0.12
N GLU A 95 9.25 9.05 -1.22
CA GLU A 95 8.52 9.97 -2.11
C GLU A 95 7.28 9.26 -2.68
N ASP A 96 7.47 8.03 -3.16
CA ASP A 96 6.39 7.20 -3.71
C ASP A 96 5.29 6.93 -2.66
N ILE A 97 5.67 6.68 -1.40
CA ILE A 97 4.72 6.44 -0.30
C ILE A 97 3.95 7.69 0.08
N ASP A 98 4.58 8.87 0.11
CA ASP A 98 3.88 10.13 0.38
C ASP A 98 2.85 10.43 -0.72
N LEU A 99 3.19 10.16 -1.98
CA LEU A 99 2.27 10.28 -3.11
C LEU A 99 1.11 9.27 -3.00
N MET A 100 1.37 8.02 -2.64
CA MET A 100 0.31 7.03 -2.38
C MET A 100 -0.61 7.44 -1.23
N ALA A 101 -0.05 7.96 -0.13
CA ALA A 101 -0.85 8.49 0.97
C ALA A 101 -1.73 9.67 0.50
N SER A 102 -1.21 10.56 -0.36
CA SER A 102 -1.99 11.66 -0.94
C SER A 102 -3.09 11.21 -1.91
N LEU A 103 -2.90 10.06 -2.55
CA LEU A 103 -3.91 9.40 -3.39
C LEU A 103 -5.05 8.80 -2.55
N GLY A 104 -4.82 8.56 -1.25
CA GLY A 104 -5.82 8.02 -0.32
C GLY A 104 -5.96 6.50 -0.35
N VAL A 105 -5.01 5.77 -0.94
CA VAL A 105 -5.03 4.30 -0.94
C VAL A 105 -4.80 3.76 0.48
N ASN A 106 -5.43 2.63 0.79
CA ASN A 106 -5.27 1.93 2.07
C ASN A 106 -4.42 0.67 1.96
N SER A 107 -3.98 0.31 0.75
CA SER A 107 -3.10 -0.84 0.51
C SER A 107 -2.16 -0.60 -0.67
N TYR A 108 -0.99 -1.19 -0.62
CA TYR A 108 -0.02 -1.18 -1.72
C TYR A 108 0.43 -2.61 -2.01
N ARG A 109 0.24 -3.03 -3.26
CA ARG A 109 0.70 -4.31 -3.76
C ARG A 109 2.07 -4.15 -4.40
N PHE A 110 3.09 -4.79 -3.85
CA PHE A 110 4.44 -4.82 -4.44
C PHE A 110 5.01 -6.23 -4.41
N SER A 111 6.03 -6.50 -5.23
CA SER A 111 6.78 -7.75 -5.13
C SER A 111 8.13 -7.58 -4.47
N MET A 112 8.64 -8.65 -3.86
CA MET A 112 10.00 -8.72 -3.36
C MET A 112 10.90 -9.37 -4.41
N SER A 113 12.08 -8.81 -4.64
CA SER A 113 13.08 -9.42 -5.50
C SER A 113 13.76 -10.58 -4.80
N TRP A 114 13.54 -11.78 -5.32
CA TRP A 114 14.18 -12.98 -4.80
C TRP A 114 15.71 -12.86 -4.89
N ALA A 115 16.24 -12.34 -6.00
CA ALA A 115 17.68 -12.13 -6.17
C ALA A 115 18.26 -11.10 -5.19
N ARG A 116 17.44 -10.18 -4.65
CA ARG A 116 17.87 -9.24 -3.60
C ARG A 116 17.93 -9.90 -2.23
N ILE A 117 17.01 -10.81 -1.90
CA ILE A 117 16.95 -11.49 -0.59
C ILE A 117 17.89 -12.71 -0.52
N LEU A 118 17.92 -13.51 -1.57
CA LEU A 118 18.77 -14.70 -1.71
C LEU A 118 19.52 -14.66 -3.06
N PRO A 119 20.66 -13.94 -3.14
CA PRO A 119 21.43 -13.75 -4.37
C PRO A 119 21.83 -15.04 -5.09
N LYS A 120 22.04 -16.12 -4.33
CA LYS A 120 22.41 -17.45 -4.86
C LYS A 120 21.37 -18.52 -4.53
N GLY A 121 20.09 -18.14 -4.35
CA GLY A 121 19.07 -19.04 -3.84
C GLY A 121 19.45 -19.62 -2.47
N ARG A 122 19.14 -20.89 -2.22
CA ARG A 122 19.53 -21.57 -0.96
C ARG A 122 21.03 -21.93 -0.88
N PHE A 123 21.81 -21.65 -1.92
CA PHE A 123 23.23 -22.00 -2.01
C PHE A 123 24.15 -20.88 -1.46
N GLY A 124 23.57 -19.82 -0.92
CA GLY A 124 24.28 -18.71 -0.28
C GLY A 124 23.61 -18.26 1.00
N GLY A 125 24.16 -17.20 1.61
CA GLY A 125 23.56 -16.55 2.77
C GLY A 125 22.40 -15.63 2.39
N VAL A 126 21.57 -15.32 3.39
CA VAL A 126 20.55 -14.26 3.29
C VAL A 126 21.26 -12.91 3.15
N ASN A 127 20.87 -12.12 2.15
CA ASN A 127 21.36 -10.75 2.03
C ASN A 127 20.59 -9.83 2.99
N MET A 128 21.23 -9.47 4.11
CA MET A 128 20.61 -8.65 5.14
C MET A 128 20.32 -7.21 4.68
N ALA A 129 21.02 -6.69 3.67
CA ALA A 129 20.70 -5.38 3.11
C ALA A 129 19.37 -5.41 2.34
N GLY A 130 19.11 -6.49 1.59
CA GLY A 130 17.80 -6.76 0.98
C GLY A 130 16.69 -6.86 2.03
N ILE A 131 16.93 -7.57 3.13
CA ILE A 131 16.00 -7.61 4.28
C ILE A 131 15.76 -6.22 4.86
N SER A 132 16.82 -5.40 5.00
CA SER A 132 16.70 -4.05 5.51
C SER A 132 15.86 -3.15 4.60
N TYR A 133 16.02 -3.25 3.28
CA TYR A 133 15.26 -2.45 2.32
C TYR A 133 13.75 -2.71 2.45
N TYR A 134 13.32 -3.97 2.35
CA TYR A 134 11.90 -4.30 2.45
C TYR A 134 11.33 -3.99 3.84
N ASN A 135 12.11 -4.12 4.91
CA ASN A 135 11.68 -3.66 6.23
C ASN A 135 11.41 -2.15 6.28
N LYS A 136 12.29 -1.34 5.69
CA LYS A 136 12.10 0.12 5.60
C LYS A 136 10.86 0.47 4.78
N LEU A 137 10.68 -0.17 3.63
CA LEU A 137 9.49 -0.01 2.78
C LEU A 137 8.20 -0.37 3.52
N ILE A 138 8.13 -1.56 4.13
CA ILE A 138 6.96 -2.03 4.88
C ILE A 138 6.65 -1.10 6.07
N ASN A 139 7.67 -0.68 6.81
CA ASN A 139 7.48 0.22 7.95
C ASN A 139 6.95 1.58 7.50
N ALA A 140 7.49 2.15 6.43
CA ALA A 140 7.04 3.43 5.89
C ALA A 140 5.59 3.37 5.38
N LEU A 141 5.20 2.28 4.71
CA LEU A 141 3.81 2.05 4.29
C LEU A 141 2.85 2.02 5.50
N LEU A 142 3.19 1.23 6.52
CA LEU A 142 2.36 1.09 7.72
C LEU A 142 2.25 2.38 8.52
N LEU A 143 3.31 3.19 8.58
CA LEU A 143 3.27 4.53 9.21
C LEU A 143 2.25 5.46 8.54
N LYS A 144 1.95 5.26 7.25
CA LYS A 144 0.90 6.00 6.52
C LYS A 144 -0.45 5.29 6.52
N GLY A 145 -0.60 4.19 7.25
CA GLY A 145 -1.82 3.38 7.26
C GLY A 145 -2.05 2.58 5.97
N ILE A 146 -1.02 2.41 5.14
CA ILE A 146 -1.09 1.67 3.89
C ILE A 146 -0.69 0.21 4.15
N GLN A 147 -1.63 -0.71 3.97
CA GLN A 147 -1.41 -2.14 4.22
C GLN A 147 -0.55 -2.77 3.12
N PRO A 148 0.57 -3.44 3.46
CA PRO A 148 1.38 -4.14 2.48
C PRO A 148 0.69 -5.42 1.99
N PHE A 149 0.57 -5.54 0.67
CA PHE A 149 0.17 -6.76 -0.03
C PHE A 149 1.37 -7.25 -0.83
N VAL A 150 1.98 -8.37 -0.43
CA VAL A 150 3.29 -8.76 -0.97
C VAL A 150 3.16 -9.91 -1.95
N SER A 151 3.67 -9.72 -3.17
CA SER A 151 3.95 -10.82 -4.11
C SER A 151 5.36 -11.36 -3.88
N LEU A 152 5.51 -12.65 -3.63
CA LEU A 152 6.80 -13.27 -3.29
C LEU A 152 7.70 -13.38 -4.53
N THR A 153 7.15 -13.74 -5.68
CA THR A 153 7.86 -13.64 -6.97
C THR A 153 6.95 -13.07 -8.05
N HIS A 154 7.50 -12.19 -8.87
CA HIS A 154 6.83 -11.58 -10.01
C HIS A 154 7.73 -11.68 -11.23
N PHE A 155 7.78 -12.88 -11.81
CA PHE A 155 8.66 -13.32 -12.91
C PHE A 155 10.17 -13.30 -12.63
N ASP A 156 10.64 -12.46 -11.71
CA ASP A 156 12.05 -12.36 -11.34
C ASP A 156 12.49 -13.49 -10.39
N VAL A 157 13.55 -14.19 -10.80
CA VAL A 157 14.23 -15.22 -10.02
C VAL A 157 15.74 -15.05 -10.14
N PRO A 158 16.56 -15.47 -9.15
CA PRO A 158 18.02 -15.42 -9.28
C PRO A 158 18.47 -16.23 -10.49
N GLN A 159 19.30 -15.63 -11.36
CA GLN A 159 19.86 -16.31 -12.55
C GLN A 159 20.62 -17.58 -12.15
N GLU A 160 21.25 -17.58 -10.97
CA GLU A 160 21.94 -18.74 -10.40
C GLU A 160 21.06 -20.01 -10.38
N LEU A 161 19.74 -19.88 -10.19
CA LEU A 161 18.82 -21.03 -10.18
C LEU A 161 18.56 -21.58 -11.59
N GLU A 162 18.52 -20.70 -12.59
CA GLU A 162 18.48 -21.10 -13.99
C GLU A 162 19.78 -21.82 -14.38
N ASP A 163 20.94 -21.24 -14.05
CA ASP A 163 22.24 -21.80 -14.41
C ASP A 163 22.52 -23.15 -13.75
N ARG A 164 22.08 -23.36 -12.51
CA ARG A 164 22.35 -24.59 -11.75
C ARG A 164 21.51 -25.78 -12.19
N TYR A 165 20.25 -25.55 -12.53
CA TYR A 165 19.32 -26.66 -12.76
C TYR A 165 18.18 -26.37 -13.73
N GLY A 166 18.19 -25.23 -14.45
CA GLY A 166 17.15 -24.86 -15.40
C GLY A 166 15.87 -24.33 -14.74
N GLY A 167 16.01 -23.68 -13.57
CA GLY A 167 14.91 -22.93 -12.96
C GLY A 167 13.67 -23.79 -12.72
N PHE A 168 12.53 -23.35 -13.23
CA PHE A 168 11.25 -24.03 -13.03
C PHE A 168 11.08 -25.32 -13.85
N LEU A 169 12.02 -25.68 -14.74
CA LEU A 169 12.01 -27.02 -15.35
C LEU A 169 12.46 -28.12 -14.38
N SER A 170 13.07 -27.74 -13.24
CA SER A 170 13.53 -28.69 -12.23
C SER A 170 12.60 -28.71 -11.00
N PRO A 171 12.30 -29.90 -10.43
CA PRO A 171 11.62 -29.99 -9.14
C PRO A 171 12.43 -29.40 -7.97
N LYS A 172 13.75 -29.16 -8.16
CA LYS A 172 14.58 -28.46 -7.17
C LYS A 172 14.07 -27.04 -6.89
N SER A 173 13.44 -26.38 -7.87
CA SER A 173 12.80 -25.06 -7.72
C SER A 173 11.81 -25.00 -6.55
N GLN A 174 11.10 -26.10 -6.27
CA GLN A 174 10.14 -26.17 -5.17
C GLN A 174 10.82 -26.01 -3.80
N GLN A 175 12.02 -26.59 -3.65
CA GLN A 175 12.81 -26.51 -2.42
C GLN A 175 13.45 -25.13 -2.26
N ASP A 176 14.00 -24.58 -3.34
CA ASP A 176 14.58 -23.23 -3.37
C ASP A 176 13.51 -22.16 -3.07
N PHE A 177 12.32 -22.26 -3.68
CA PHE A 177 11.21 -21.36 -3.39
C PHE A 177 10.70 -21.56 -1.96
N GLY A 178 10.57 -22.80 -1.49
CA GLY A 178 10.20 -23.10 -0.09
C GLY A 178 11.16 -22.46 0.93
N TYR A 179 12.48 -22.47 0.66
CA TYR A 179 13.47 -21.80 1.50
C TYR A 179 13.34 -20.28 1.44
N TYR A 180 13.17 -19.72 0.24
CA TYR A 180 12.97 -18.28 0.05
C TYR A 180 11.77 -17.74 0.81
N VAL A 181 10.61 -18.38 0.70
CA VAL A 181 9.40 -17.92 1.37
C VAL A 181 9.47 -18.09 2.89
N ASP A 182 10.18 -19.11 3.41
CA ASP A 182 10.45 -19.27 4.84
C ASP A 182 11.21 -18.05 5.40
N ILE A 183 12.20 -17.55 4.65
CA ILE A 183 12.91 -16.31 4.99
C ILE A 183 11.97 -15.11 4.93
N CYS A 184 11.19 -14.93 3.87
CA CYS A 184 10.25 -13.80 3.77
C CYS A 184 9.22 -13.78 4.90
N PHE A 185 8.59 -14.93 5.22
CA PHE A 185 7.64 -15.01 6.31
C PHE A 185 8.29 -14.73 7.66
N LYS A 186 9.51 -15.23 7.90
CA LYS A 186 10.25 -14.99 9.13
C LYS A 186 10.55 -13.51 9.37
N TYR A 187 10.99 -12.79 8.34
CA TYR A 187 11.46 -11.40 8.51
C TYR A 187 10.39 -10.32 8.36
N PHE A 188 9.25 -10.64 7.72
CA PHE A 188 8.25 -9.62 7.38
C PHE A 188 6.82 -9.99 7.79
N GLY A 189 6.52 -11.26 8.08
CA GLY A 189 5.15 -11.71 8.32
C GLY A 189 4.53 -11.25 9.65
N ASP A 190 5.34 -10.70 10.56
CA ASP A 190 4.84 -9.97 11.72
C ASP A 190 3.95 -8.78 11.31
N ARG A 191 4.27 -8.14 10.17
CA ARG A 191 3.60 -6.95 9.63
C ARG A 191 2.80 -7.20 8.36
N VAL A 192 3.27 -8.08 7.47
CA VAL A 192 2.60 -8.39 6.21
C VAL A 192 1.48 -9.40 6.43
N LYS A 193 0.25 -9.05 6.01
CA LYS A 193 -0.96 -9.87 6.19
C LYS A 193 -1.55 -10.43 4.91
N TYR A 194 -1.05 -10.04 3.74
CA TYR A 194 -1.46 -10.62 2.47
C TYR A 194 -0.23 -11.04 1.67
N TRP A 195 -0.17 -12.33 1.35
CA TRP A 195 0.92 -12.95 0.60
C TRP A 195 0.40 -13.56 -0.69
N ALA A 196 0.85 -13.07 -1.84
CA ALA A 196 0.71 -13.75 -3.12
C ALA A 196 1.99 -14.51 -3.43
N THR A 197 1.90 -15.83 -3.62
CA THR A 197 3.06 -16.68 -3.93
C THR A 197 3.69 -16.33 -5.28
N PHE A 198 2.90 -16.42 -6.36
CA PHE A 198 3.32 -16.12 -7.72
C PHE A 198 2.38 -15.07 -8.34
N ASN A 199 2.96 -14.19 -9.15
CA ASN A 199 2.22 -13.39 -10.12
C ASN A 199 2.16 -14.10 -11.48
N GLU A 200 0.96 -14.22 -12.03
CA GLU A 200 0.67 -14.67 -13.40
C GLU A 200 1.49 -15.87 -13.87
N PRO A 201 1.51 -16.99 -13.11
CA PRO A 201 2.33 -18.14 -13.47
C PRO A 201 1.90 -18.78 -14.81
N ASN A 202 0.67 -18.54 -15.25
CA ASN A 202 0.19 -18.89 -16.58
C ASN A 202 0.93 -18.13 -17.69
N PHE A 203 1.13 -16.82 -17.55
CA PHE A 203 1.96 -16.05 -18.47
C PHE A 203 3.43 -16.43 -18.35
N GLN A 204 3.95 -16.65 -17.15
CA GLN A 204 5.34 -17.10 -16.95
C GLN A 204 5.62 -18.42 -17.69
N ALA A 205 4.71 -19.39 -17.60
CA ALA A 205 4.85 -20.67 -18.28
C ALA A 205 4.74 -20.52 -19.82
N MET A 206 3.80 -19.70 -20.30
CA MET A 206 3.60 -19.47 -21.74
C MET A 206 4.74 -18.67 -22.37
N TYR A 207 5.08 -17.50 -21.82
CA TYR A 207 6.10 -16.64 -22.42
C TYR A 207 7.52 -17.14 -22.16
N GLY A 208 7.79 -17.80 -21.05
CA GLY A 208 9.12 -18.32 -20.73
C GLY A 208 9.50 -19.59 -21.49
N TYR A 209 8.53 -20.50 -21.68
CA TYR A 209 8.77 -21.87 -22.14
C TYR A 209 7.95 -22.30 -23.36
N ARG A 210 7.03 -21.47 -23.87
CA ARG A 210 6.27 -21.74 -25.11
C ARG A 210 6.67 -20.80 -26.23
N SER A 211 6.42 -19.50 -26.11
CA SER A 211 6.80 -18.55 -27.16
C SER A 211 8.25 -18.08 -27.05
N GLY A 212 8.84 -18.20 -25.86
CA GLY A 212 10.20 -17.75 -25.59
C GLY A 212 10.32 -16.23 -25.73
N GLU A 213 9.30 -15.49 -25.34
CA GLU A 213 9.32 -14.03 -25.25
C GLU A 213 9.96 -13.57 -23.93
N TYR A 214 9.78 -14.33 -22.85
CA TYR A 214 10.32 -14.03 -21.51
C TYR A 214 11.50 -14.94 -21.18
N PRO A 215 12.37 -14.59 -20.21
CA PRO A 215 13.36 -15.53 -19.70
C PRO A 215 12.70 -16.81 -19.15
N PRO A 216 13.28 -18.00 -19.39
CA PRO A 216 14.61 -18.28 -19.94
C PRO A 216 14.71 -18.29 -21.48
N LYS A 217 13.69 -17.80 -22.20
CA LYS A 217 13.65 -17.67 -23.66
C LYS A 217 13.73 -19.02 -24.37
N ARG A 218 12.90 -19.97 -23.93
CA ARG A 218 12.85 -21.34 -24.45
C ARG A 218 11.61 -21.55 -25.30
N CYS A 219 11.79 -22.07 -26.51
CA CYS A 219 10.72 -22.35 -27.45
C CYS A 219 11.18 -23.26 -28.59
N SER A 220 10.21 -23.86 -29.29
CA SER A 220 10.37 -24.60 -30.53
C SER A 220 9.37 -24.11 -31.59
N LYS A 221 9.62 -24.42 -32.86
CA LYS A 221 8.67 -24.12 -33.94
C LYS A 221 7.37 -24.91 -33.73
N PRO A 222 6.19 -24.35 -34.10
CA PRO A 222 6.00 -23.06 -34.76
C PRO A 222 5.89 -21.85 -33.82
N PHE A 223 5.98 -22.04 -32.50
CA PHE A 223 5.69 -21.00 -31.51
C PHE A 223 6.75 -19.89 -31.43
N GLY A 224 8.00 -20.22 -31.74
CA GLY A 224 9.08 -19.26 -31.80
C GLY A 224 10.35 -19.86 -32.41
N ASN A 225 11.42 -19.06 -32.42
CA ASN A 225 12.71 -19.42 -33.01
C ASN A 225 13.85 -19.31 -31.99
N CYS A 226 13.70 -20.00 -30.86
CA CYS A 226 14.71 -20.05 -29.81
C CYS A 226 15.77 -21.11 -30.13
N SER A 227 16.97 -20.93 -29.57
CA SER A 227 18.06 -21.90 -29.76
C SER A 227 17.83 -23.23 -29.04
N HIS A 228 17.00 -23.23 -27.99
CA HIS A 228 16.67 -24.40 -27.18
C HIS A 228 15.24 -24.30 -26.68
N GLY A 229 14.66 -25.44 -26.31
CA GLY A 229 13.33 -25.52 -25.71
C GLY A 229 12.43 -26.50 -26.45
N ASP A 230 11.31 -26.84 -25.80
CA ASP A 230 10.24 -27.63 -26.38
C ASP A 230 8.89 -27.05 -25.93
N SER A 231 8.29 -26.24 -26.80
CA SER A 231 7.03 -25.55 -26.56
C SER A 231 5.83 -26.47 -26.34
N GLU A 232 5.96 -27.75 -26.71
CA GLU A 232 4.89 -28.74 -26.57
C GLU A 232 4.94 -29.46 -25.20
N THR A 233 6.04 -29.34 -24.45
CA THR A 233 6.23 -30.08 -23.18
C THR A 233 6.68 -29.19 -22.01
N GLU A 234 7.67 -28.32 -22.22
CA GLU A 234 8.30 -27.51 -21.17
C GLU A 234 7.34 -26.60 -20.39
N PRO A 235 6.32 -25.94 -21.02
CA PRO A 235 5.35 -25.14 -20.29
C PRO A 235 4.64 -25.93 -19.19
N PHE A 236 4.32 -27.19 -19.45
CA PHE A 236 3.61 -28.07 -18.51
C PHE A 236 4.50 -28.53 -17.36
N ILE A 237 5.78 -28.77 -17.63
CA ILE A 237 6.78 -29.07 -16.60
C ILE A 237 6.98 -27.86 -15.68
N ALA A 238 7.18 -26.68 -16.28
CA ALA A 238 7.35 -25.43 -15.53
C ALA A 238 6.14 -25.12 -14.67
N ALA A 239 4.93 -25.17 -15.24
CA ALA A 239 3.69 -24.95 -14.49
C ALA A 239 3.50 -25.96 -13.36
N HIS A 240 3.81 -27.23 -13.57
CA HIS A 240 3.73 -28.25 -12.53
C HIS A 240 4.64 -27.92 -11.35
N ASN A 241 5.90 -27.54 -11.60
CA ASN A 241 6.82 -27.15 -10.54
C ASN A 241 6.39 -25.86 -9.85
N ILE A 242 5.82 -24.88 -10.56
CA ILE A 242 5.28 -23.65 -9.97
C ILE A 242 4.08 -23.96 -9.07
N ILE A 243 3.16 -24.83 -9.49
CA ILE A 243 2.02 -25.29 -8.67
C ILE A 243 2.51 -25.95 -7.37
N LEU A 244 3.52 -26.80 -7.45
CA LEU A 244 4.08 -27.48 -6.28
C LEU A 244 4.94 -26.56 -5.39
N ALA A 245 5.58 -25.54 -5.98
CA ALA A 245 6.25 -24.48 -5.25
C ALA A 245 5.24 -23.63 -4.47
N HIS A 246 4.10 -23.28 -5.08
CA HIS A 246 2.97 -22.63 -4.39
C HIS A 246 2.49 -23.49 -3.22
N ALA A 247 2.20 -24.77 -3.47
CA ALA A 247 1.74 -25.69 -2.42
C ALA A 247 2.76 -25.84 -1.28
N THR A 248 4.06 -25.82 -1.60
CA THR A 248 5.15 -25.83 -0.61
C THR A 248 5.18 -24.52 0.20
N ALA A 249 4.95 -23.37 -0.40
CA ALA A 249 4.88 -22.10 0.31
C ALA A 249 3.69 -22.03 1.28
N VAL A 250 2.51 -22.48 0.83
CA VAL A 250 1.32 -22.58 1.69
C VAL A 250 1.56 -23.58 2.83
N ASP A 251 2.21 -24.70 2.56
CA ASP A 251 2.59 -25.69 3.57
C ASP A 251 3.48 -25.08 4.66
N VAL A 252 4.53 -24.36 4.28
CA VAL A 252 5.43 -23.64 5.20
C VAL A 252 4.67 -22.60 6.00
N TYR A 253 3.88 -21.75 5.33
CA TYR A 253 3.15 -20.67 6.00
C TYR A 253 2.15 -21.21 7.05
N ARG A 254 1.34 -22.19 6.66
CA ARG A 254 0.31 -22.77 7.54
C ARG A 254 0.87 -23.56 8.71
N THR A 255 2.03 -24.20 8.54
CA THR A 255 2.63 -25.03 9.59
C THR A 255 3.47 -24.23 10.59
N LYS A 256 4.13 -23.17 10.14
CA LYS A 256 5.08 -22.41 10.97
C LYS A 256 4.58 -21.03 11.40
N TYR A 257 3.80 -20.34 10.58
CA TYR A 257 3.62 -18.88 10.71
C TYR A 257 2.17 -18.44 10.90
N GLN A 258 1.21 -19.10 10.24
CA GLN A 258 -0.21 -18.69 10.21
C GLN A 258 -0.81 -18.43 11.59
N ARG A 259 -0.49 -19.29 12.57
CA ARG A 259 -1.05 -19.20 13.93
C ARG A 259 -0.69 -17.88 14.62
N GLU A 260 0.53 -17.42 14.43
CA GLU A 260 1.06 -16.21 15.07
C GLU A 260 0.80 -14.98 14.21
N GLN A 261 1.06 -15.10 12.90
CA GLN A 261 1.05 -13.97 11.98
C GLN A 261 -0.36 -13.59 11.50
N ARG A 262 -1.30 -14.55 11.45
CA ARG A 262 -2.71 -14.35 11.07
C ARG A 262 -2.92 -13.67 9.70
N GLY A 263 -1.95 -13.74 8.79
CA GLY A 263 -2.13 -13.26 7.42
C GLY A 263 -2.78 -14.31 6.51
N SER A 264 -3.09 -13.93 5.29
CA SER A 264 -3.69 -14.78 4.24
C SER A 264 -2.67 -15.04 3.13
N ILE A 265 -2.68 -16.25 2.56
CA ILE A 265 -1.81 -16.65 1.45
C ILE A 265 -2.61 -17.10 0.23
N GLY A 266 -2.25 -16.59 -0.94
CA GLY A 266 -2.92 -16.85 -2.21
C GLY A 266 -1.96 -16.90 -3.40
N ILE A 267 -2.55 -16.89 -4.59
CA ILE A 267 -1.84 -16.83 -5.87
C ILE A 267 -2.53 -15.82 -6.77
N VAL A 268 -1.76 -15.11 -7.59
CA VAL A 268 -2.27 -14.10 -8.53
C VAL A 268 -2.25 -14.69 -9.94
N MET A 269 -3.41 -14.72 -10.59
CA MET A 269 -3.58 -15.26 -11.93
C MET A 269 -3.88 -14.15 -12.93
N HIS A 270 -3.32 -14.25 -14.13
CA HIS A 270 -3.84 -13.47 -15.25
C HIS A 270 -5.18 -14.07 -15.66
N CYS A 271 -6.22 -13.24 -15.68
CA CYS A 271 -7.60 -13.65 -15.84
C CYS A 271 -8.18 -12.97 -17.09
N MET A 272 -8.16 -13.67 -18.23
CA MET A 272 -8.86 -13.22 -19.43
C MET A 272 -10.28 -13.79 -19.42
N TRP A 273 -11.25 -12.94 -19.79
CA TRP A 273 -12.59 -13.43 -20.09
C TRP A 273 -12.68 -13.87 -21.56
N PHE A 274 -13.43 -14.93 -21.82
CA PHE A 274 -13.55 -15.53 -23.14
C PHE A 274 -15.02 -15.63 -23.56
N GLU A 275 -15.33 -15.07 -24.72
CA GLU A 275 -16.63 -15.19 -25.37
C GLU A 275 -16.55 -16.18 -26.53
N PRO A 276 -17.58 -17.01 -26.79
CA PRO A 276 -17.56 -17.84 -27.99
C PRO A 276 -17.80 -16.95 -29.23
N ILE A 277 -17.02 -17.15 -30.30
CA ILE A 277 -17.18 -16.36 -31.53
C ILE A 277 -18.58 -16.56 -32.16
N SER A 278 -19.21 -17.70 -31.92
CA SER A 278 -20.62 -17.95 -32.28
C SER A 278 -21.32 -18.85 -31.27
N ASN A 279 -22.66 -18.92 -31.33
CA ASN A 279 -23.47 -19.71 -30.40
C ASN A 279 -23.39 -21.23 -30.60
N SER A 280 -22.51 -21.72 -31.48
CA SER A 280 -22.33 -23.15 -31.74
C SER A 280 -21.81 -23.90 -30.51
N THR A 281 -22.21 -25.15 -30.36
CA THR A 281 -21.70 -26.01 -29.28
C THR A 281 -20.18 -26.16 -29.34
N ALA A 282 -19.60 -26.22 -30.54
CA ALA A 282 -18.15 -26.31 -30.74
C ALA A 282 -17.43 -25.10 -30.12
N ASN A 283 -17.89 -23.87 -30.40
CA ASN A 283 -17.26 -22.65 -29.88
C ASN A 283 -17.47 -22.48 -28.37
N LYS A 284 -18.63 -22.89 -27.83
CA LYS A 284 -18.84 -22.94 -26.38
C LYS A 284 -17.88 -23.92 -25.69
N LEU A 285 -17.66 -25.10 -26.28
CA LEU A 285 -16.67 -26.04 -25.77
C LEU A 285 -15.24 -25.52 -25.93
N ALA A 286 -14.96 -24.74 -26.98
CA ALA A 286 -13.66 -24.09 -27.15
C ALA A 286 -13.40 -23.04 -26.07
N VAL A 287 -14.41 -22.29 -25.61
CA VAL A 287 -14.29 -21.39 -24.44
C VAL A 287 -13.91 -22.18 -23.18
N GLU A 288 -14.54 -23.34 -22.93
CA GLU A 288 -14.17 -24.19 -21.80
C GLU A 288 -12.72 -24.69 -21.90
N ARG A 289 -12.26 -25.03 -23.11
CA ARG A 289 -10.85 -25.37 -23.35
C ARG A 289 -9.92 -24.17 -23.14
N ALA A 290 -10.27 -22.98 -23.63
CA ALA A 290 -9.48 -21.77 -23.43
C ALA A 290 -9.33 -21.46 -21.92
N GLN A 291 -10.41 -21.54 -21.15
CA GLN A 291 -10.36 -21.40 -19.69
C GLN A 291 -9.52 -22.51 -19.04
N ALA A 292 -9.63 -23.75 -19.53
CA ALA A 292 -8.88 -24.91 -19.04
C ALA A 292 -7.37 -24.74 -19.21
N PHE A 293 -6.93 -24.28 -20.39
CA PHE A 293 -5.53 -24.09 -20.76
C PHE A 293 -4.95 -22.75 -20.28
N PHE A 294 -5.73 -21.93 -19.59
CA PHE A 294 -5.30 -20.63 -19.12
C PHE A 294 -5.43 -20.48 -17.59
N LEU A 295 -6.62 -20.13 -17.09
CA LEU A 295 -6.85 -19.88 -15.67
C LEU A 295 -6.88 -21.18 -14.84
N ARG A 296 -7.66 -22.15 -15.30
CA ARG A 296 -7.91 -23.40 -14.57
C ARG A 296 -6.70 -24.31 -14.54
N TRP A 297 -5.76 -24.14 -15.47
CA TRP A 297 -4.50 -24.88 -15.51
C TRP A 297 -3.75 -24.87 -14.17
N PHE A 298 -3.79 -23.74 -13.46
CA PHE A 298 -3.19 -23.59 -12.14
C PHE A 298 -4.21 -23.75 -11.00
N LEU A 299 -5.38 -23.15 -11.13
CA LEU A 299 -6.36 -23.12 -10.04
C LEU A 299 -7.04 -24.49 -9.78
N ASP A 300 -7.33 -25.28 -10.81
CA ASP A 300 -7.93 -26.61 -10.61
C ASP A 300 -6.98 -27.54 -9.82
N PRO A 301 -5.66 -27.62 -10.13
CA PRO A 301 -4.71 -28.33 -9.29
C PRO A 301 -4.65 -27.84 -7.85
N ILE A 302 -4.62 -26.53 -7.63
CA ILE A 302 -4.47 -25.93 -6.30
C ILE A 302 -5.72 -26.17 -5.44
N ILE A 303 -6.92 -26.06 -6.02
CA ILE A 303 -8.18 -26.12 -5.28
C ILE A 303 -8.77 -27.53 -5.25
N PHE A 304 -8.68 -28.27 -6.37
CA PHE A 304 -9.28 -29.61 -6.52
C PHE A 304 -8.26 -30.75 -6.55
N GLY A 305 -6.95 -30.47 -6.54
CA GLY A 305 -5.91 -31.49 -6.54
C GLY A 305 -5.79 -32.25 -7.87
N ARG A 306 -6.25 -31.67 -8.98
CA ARG A 306 -6.16 -32.29 -10.32
C ARG A 306 -6.16 -31.25 -11.43
N TYR A 307 -5.46 -31.55 -12.53
CA TYR A 307 -5.57 -30.76 -13.75
C TYR A 307 -7.00 -30.81 -14.36
N PRO A 308 -7.40 -29.79 -15.14
CA PRO A 308 -8.67 -29.77 -15.86
C PRO A 308 -8.87 -31.00 -16.75
N GLU A 309 -10.09 -31.53 -16.82
CA GLU A 309 -10.41 -32.70 -17.64
C GLU A 309 -10.23 -32.45 -19.15
N GLU A 310 -10.47 -31.22 -19.59
CA GLU A 310 -10.24 -30.76 -20.96
C GLU A 310 -8.76 -30.85 -21.31
N MET A 311 -7.87 -30.42 -20.40
CA MET A 311 -6.42 -30.55 -20.61
C MET A 311 -6.01 -32.03 -20.62
N LYS A 312 -6.52 -32.86 -19.70
CA LYS A 312 -6.21 -34.31 -19.68
C LYS A 312 -6.61 -35.01 -20.97
N LYS A 313 -7.81 -34.73 -21.49
CA LYS A 313 -8.30 -35.30 -22.75
C LYS A 313 -7.41 -34.94 -23.93
N VAL A 314 -6.90 -33.70 -23.95
CA VAL A 314 -6.08 -33.20 -25.07
C VAL A 314 -4.62 -33.64 -24.94
N LEU A 315 -4.03 -33.58 -23.75
CA LEU A 315 -2.59 -33.73 -23.51
C LEU A 315 -2.18 -35.15 -23.09
N GLY A 316 -3.06 -35.92 -22.45
CA GLY A 316 -2.73 -37.26 -21.97
C GLY A 316 -1.47 -37.26 -21.08
N SER A 317 -0.50 -38.10 -21.44
CA SER A 317 0.76 -38.27 -20.69
C SER A 317 1.74 -37.09 -20.77
N THR A 318 1.45 -36.05 -21.59
CA THR A 318 2.25 -34.82 -21.59
C THR A 318 2.04 -34.01 -20.30
N LEU A 319 0.89 -34.14 -19.65
CA LEU A 319 0.66 -33.54 -18.34
C LEU A 319 1.37 -34.35 -17.25
N PRO A 320 2.19 -33.71 -16.41
CA PRO A 320 2.78 -34.41 -15.27
C PRO A 320 1.71 -34.90 -14.28
N GLU A 321 2.02 -35.97 -13.56
CA GLU A 321 1.14 -36.52 -12.53
C GLU A 321 1.51 -36.01 -11.14
N PHE A 322 0.51 -35.78 -10.30
CA PHE A 322 0.74 -35.44 -8.89
C PHE A 322 0.95 -36.71 -8.07
N SER A 323 2.09 -36.79 -7.38
CA SER A 323 2.34 -37.87 -6.42
C SER A 323 1.40 -37.76 -5.21
N ARG A 324 1.34 -38.82 -4.39
CA ARG A 324 0.54 -38.77 -3.16
C ARG A 324 0.99 -37.66 -2.19
N ASN A 325 2.29 -37.37 -2.17
CA ASN A 325 2.85 -36.30 -1.36
C ASN A 325 2.43 -34.92 -1.88
N ASP A 326 2.40 -34.75 -3.19
CA ASP A 326 1.97 -33.51 -3.84
C ASP A 326 0.51 -33.19 -3.53
N LEU A 327 -0.36 -34.21 -3.65
CA LEU A 327 -1.77 -34.09 -3.29
C LEU A 327 -1.98 -33.72 -1.82
N ASN A 328 -1.13 -34.20 -0.91
CA ASN A 328 -1.21 -33.83 0.51
C ASN A 328 -0.87 -32.35 0.73
N LYS A 329 0.10 -31.79 -0.02
CA LYS A 329 0.40 -30.36 0.03
C LYS A 329 -0.73 -29.52 -0.59
N LEU A 330 -1.21 -29.92 -1.77
CA LEU A 330 -2.27 -29.19 -2.49
C LEU A 330 -3.59 -29.11 -1.71
N ARG A 331 -3.91 -30.11 -0.89
CA ARG A 331 -5.07 -30.09 0.02
C ARG A 331 -5.09 -28.92 1.00
N LYS A 332 -3.96 -28.24 1.20
CA LYS A 332 -3.91 -27.03 2.02
C LYS A 332 -4.53 -25.82 1.31
N GLY A 333 -4.77 -25.88 0.00
CA GLY A 333 -5.51 -24.88 -0.77
C GLY A 333 -4.86 -23.50 -0.74
N LEU A 334 -5.71 -22.48 -0.77
CA LEU A 334 -5.34 -21.06 -0.67
C LEU A 334 -6.42 -20.30 0.12
N ASP A 335 -6.10 -19.09 0.56
CA ASP A 335 -7.04 -18.22 1.29
C ASP A 335 -7.75 -17.20 0.38
N PHE A 336 -7.14 -16.86 -0.75
CA PHE A 336 -7.72 -15.97 -1.76
C PHE A 336 -7.17 -16.22 -3.17
N ILE A 337 -7.93 -15.81 -4.19
CA ILE A 337 -7.53 -15.77 -5.59
C ILE A 337 -7.28 -14.31 -5.97
N GLY A 338 -6.03 -13.99 -6.32
CA GLY A 338 -5.68 -12.71 -6.94
C GLY A 338 -6.00 -12.74 -8.42
N MET A 339 -6.70 -11.72 -8.91
CA MET A 339 -7.16 -11.61 -10.29
C MET A 339 -6.53 -10.40 -10.96
N ASN A 340 -5.65 -10.64 -11.92
CA ASN A 340 -5.17 -9.62 -12.84
C ASN A 340 -6.06 -9.65 -14.07
N HIS A 341 -6.98 -8.69 -14.21
CA HIS A 341 -7.95 -8.67 -15.30
C HIS A 341 -7.85 -7.37 -16.09
N TYR A 342 -7.62 -7.50 -17.40
CA TYR A 342 -7.44 -6.36 -18.29
C TYR A 342 -8.43 -6.35 -19.46
N THR A 343 -8.66 -7.49 -20.10
CA THR A 343 -9.39 -7.57 -21.37
C THR A 343 -10.09 -8.90 -21.58
N SER A 344 -10.75 -9.03 -22.73
CA SER A 344 -11.51 -10.21 -23.14
C SER A 344 -11.22 -10.56 -24.60
N TYR A 345 -11.41 -11.83 -24.97
CA TYR A 345 -11.24 -12.31 -26.34
C TYR A 345 -12.45 -13.14 -26.79
N TYR A 346 -12.71 -13.15 -28.08
CA TYR A 346 -13.51 -14.19 -28.70
C TYR A 346 -12.67 -15.46 -28.87
N VAL A 347 -13.34 -16.62 -28.84
CA VAL A 347 -12.74 -17.94 -28.99
C VAL A 347 -13.44 -18.71 -30.10
N GLN A 348 -12.63 -19.29 -31.01
CA GLN A 348 -13.07 -20.20 -32.05
C GLN A 348 -12.53 -21.61 -31.81
N ASP A 349 -13.38 -22.60 -32.05
CA ASP A 349 -13.01 -24.02 -32.05
C ASP A 349 -12.12 -24.37 -33.24
N CYS A 350 -11.01 -25.05 -32.97
CA CYS A 350 -10.08 -25.55 -33.99
C CYS A 350 -9.95 -27.08 -34.01
N ILE A 351 -10.90 -27.79 -33.40
CA ILE A 351 -10.94 -29.26 -33.42
C ILE A 351 -11.91 -29.73 -34.50
N LEU A 352 -13.08 -29.12 -34.56
CA LEU A 352 -14.19 -29.46 -35.45
C LEU A 352 -14.39 -28.41 -36.55
N SER A 353 -13.70 -27.27 -36.47
CA SER A 353 -13.79 -26.19 -37.46
C SER A 353 -12.44 -25.95 -38.13
N VAL A 354 -12.48 -25.44 -39.37
CA VAL A 354 -11.28 -24.92 -40.05
C VAL A 354 -10.83 -23.67 -39.29
N CYS A 355 -9.57 -23.63 -38.89
CA CYS A 355 -8.95 -22.50 -38.22
C CYS A 355 -7.69 -22.07 -38.95
N GLU A 356 -7.51 -20.76 -39.06
CA GLU A 356 -6.23 -20.19 -39.42
C GLU A 356 -5.20 -20.37 -38.27
N PRO A 357 -3.90 -20.43 -38.59
CA PRO A 357 -2.86 -20.42 -37.57
C PRO A 357 -2.93 -19.14 -36.73
N GLY A 358 -2.84 -19.29 -35.41
CA GLY A 358 -2.85 -18.17 -34.48
C GLY A 358 -2.74 -18.62 -33.02
N LYS A 359 -2.69 -17.65 -32.09
CA LYS A 359 -2.62 -17.93 -30.65
C LYS A 359 -3.80 -18.78 -30.20
N GLY A 360 -3.54 -19.91 -29.54
CA GLY A 360 -4.59 -20.83 -29.10
C GLY A 360 -4.97 -21.90 -30.11
N SER A 361 -4.60 -21.77 -31.40
CA SER A 361 -5.05 -22.70 -32.45
C SER A 361 -4.42 -24.10 -32.36
N THR A 362 -3.26 -24.24 -31.72
CA THR A 362 -2.53 -25.51 -31.66
C THR A 362 -3.11 -26.46 -30.60
N ARG A 363 -2.81 -27.75 -30.74
CA ARG A 363 -3.31 -28.80 -29.83
C ARG A 363 -2.94 -28.50 -28.37
N THR A 364 -1.70 -28.15 -28.07
CA THR A 364 -1.25 -27.92 -26.69
C THR A 364 -1.60 -26.54 -26.13
N GLU A 365 -2.24 -25.69 -26.93
CA GLU A 365 -2.95 -24.49 -26.45
C GLU A 365 -4.46 -24.71 -26.31
N GLY A 366 -4.93 -25.94 -26.52
CA GLY A 366 -6.34 -26.31 -26.37
C GLY A 366 -7.16 -26.23 -27.66
N SER A 367 -6.55 -25.94 -28.81
CA SER A 367 -7.24 -25.79 -30.11
C SER A 367 -8.44 -24.85 -30.00
N SER A 368 -8.22 -23.71 -29.38
CA SER A 368 -9.16 -22.64 -29.05
C SER A 368 -8.55 -21.30 -29.48
N LEU A 369 -8.66 -20.99 -30.78
CA LEU A 369 -8.08 -19.80 -31.39
C LEU A 369 -8.67 -18.54 -30.75
N LEU A 370 -7.78 -17.66 -30.27
CA LEU A 370 -8.15 -16.38 -29.70
C LEU A 370 -8.19 -15.30 -30.79
N THR A 371 -9.23 -14.48 -30.77
CA THR A 371 -9.40 -13.32 -31.65
C THR A 371 -10.01 -12.16 -30.87
N GLN A 372 -9.65 -10.94 -31.22
CA GLN A 372 -10.24 -9.72 -30.64
C GLN A 372 -11.44 -9.23 -31.45
N GLU A 373 -11.67 -9.80 -32.63
CA GLU A 373 -12.70 -9.39 -33.55
C GLU A 373 -13.62 -10.55 -33.90
N LYS A 374 -14.87 -10.20 -34.17
CA LYS A 374 -15.88 -11.08 -34.74
C LYS A 374 -16.49 -10.36 -35.94
N ASP A 375 -16.40 -10.97 -37.12
CA ASP A 375 -16.93 -10.40 -38.37
C ASP A 375 -16.39 -8.97 -38.65
N GLY A 376 -15.12 -8.72 -38.30
CA GLY A 376 -14.46 -7.41 -38.42
C GLY A 376 -14.88 -6.39 -37.35
N VAL A 377 -15.66 -6.80 -36.35
CA VAL A 377 -16.09 -5.94 -35.23
C VAL A 377 -15.30 -6.30 -33.97
N PRO A 378 -14.52 -5.37 -33.40
CA PRO A 378 -13.80 -5.59 -32.14
C PRO A 378 -14.73 -5.93 -30.98
N ILE A 379 -14.27 -6.77 -30.05
CA ILE A 379 -15.02 -7.17 -28.85
C ILE A 379 -15.37 -5.97 -27.97
N GLY A 380 -14.48 -4.98 -27.91
CA GLY A 380 -14.65 -3.72 -27.19
C GLY A 380 -13.86 -2.59 -27.86
N LYS A 381 -13.88 -1.38 -27.30
CA LYS A 381 -13.14 -0.24 -27.85
C LYS A 381 -11.63 -0.57 -27.84
N PRO A 382 -10.92 -0.56 -28.99
CA PRO A 382 -9.48 -0.76 -29.01
C PRO A 382 -8.78 0.36 -28.22
N SER A 383 -7.72 0.01 -27.49
CA SER A 383 -6.82 1.00 -26.87
C SER A 383 -5.63 1.29 -27.79
N GLU A 384 -4.72 2.17 -27.35
CA GLU A 384 -3.44 2.41 -28.05
C GLU A 384 -2.51 1.18 -28.03
N VAL A 385 -2.80 0.19 -27.20
CA VAL A 385 -2.06 -1.06 -27.10
C VAL A 385 -2.86 -2.19 -27.75
N ASP A 386 -2.28 -2.80 -28.79
CA ASP A 386 -2.95 -3.76 -29.68
C ASP A 386 -3.69 -4.89 -28.95
N TRP A 387 -3.12 -5.42 -27.86
CA TRP A 387 -3.72 -6.53 -27.13
C TRP A 387 -4.87 -6.11 -26.18
N LEU A 388 -5.00 -4.83 -25.85
CA LEU A 388 -5.93 -4.33 -24.84
C LEU A 388 -7.18 -3.72 -25.50
N HIS A 389 -8.31 -4.41 -25.38
CA HIS A 389 -9.64 -3.91 -25.74
C HIS A 389 -10.47 -3.63 -24.49
N VAL A 390 -11.11 -2.47 -24.44
CA VAL A 390 -11.93 -2.02 -23.31
C VAL A 390 -13.28 -2.75 -23.33
N TYR A 391 -13.45 -3.72 -22.44
CA TYR A 391 -14.64 -4.57 -22.35
C TYR A 391 -15.05 -4.80 -20.87
N PRO A 392 -15.63 -3.79 -20.19
CA PRO A 392 -15.86 -3.84 -18.74
C PRO A 392 -16.75 -4.99 -18.27
N GLN A 393 -17.77 -5.37 -19.05
CA GLN A 393 -18.61 -6.54 -18.75
C GLN A 393 -17.81 -7.86 -18.67
N GLY A 394 -16.59 -7.91 -19.22
CA GLY A 394 -15.66 -9.02 -19.02
C GLY A 394 -15.23 -9.18 -17.56
N MET A 395 -15.07 -8.08 -16.81
CA MET A 395 -14.76 -8.10 -15.38
C MET A 395 -15.88 -8.78 -14.60
N GLU A 396 -17.12 -8.36 -14.83
CA GLU A 396 -18.30 -8.94 -14.17
C GLU A 396 -18.40 -10.44 -14.44
N LYS A 397 -18.27 -10.84 -15.71
CA LYS A 397 -18.36 -12.24 -16.14
C LYS A 397 -17.23 -13.08 -15.57
N MET A 398 -15.99 -12.57 -15.57
CA MET A 398 -14.82 -13.28 -15.03
C MET A 398 -14.94 -13.49 -13.53
N VAL A 399 -15.33 -12.46 -12.76
CA VAL A 399 -15.55 -12.57 -11.31
C VAL A 399 -16.69 -13.53 -11.01
N THR A 400 -17.79 -13.47 -11.77
CA THR A 400 -18.92 -14.40 -11.62
C THR A 400 -18.51 -15.84 -11.91
N TYR A 401 -17.71 -16.07 -12.95
CA TYR A 401 -17.18 -17.39 -13.29
C TYR A 401 -16.31 -17.97 -12.17
N VAL A 402 -15.38 -17.17 -11.62
CA VAL A 402 -14.51 -17.60 -10.51
C VAL A 402 -15.34 -17.90 -9.27
N LYS A 403 -16.32 -17.04 -8.94
CA LYS A 403 -17.29 -17.27 -7.86
C LYS A 403 -17.98 -18.63 -8.01
N GLU A 404 -18.58 -18.89 -9.16
CA GLU A 404 -19.38 -20.10 -9.39
C GLU A 404 -18.51 -21.36 -9.38
N ARG A 405 -17.33 -21.32 -10.01
CA ARG A 405 -16.43 -22.48 -10.11
C ARG A 405 -15.76 -22.82 -8.79
N TYR A 406 -15.28 -21.82 -8.06
CA TYR A 406 -14.45 -22.01 -6.87
C TYR A 406 -15.19 -21.68 -5.58
N ASN A 407 -16.50 -21.93 -5.55
CA ASN A 407 -17.34 -21.82 -4.36
C ASN A 407 -17.20 -20.48 -3.61
N ASN A 408 -17.17 -19.39 -4.39
CA ASN A 408 -17.00 -18.02 -3.90
C ASN A 408 -15.77 -17.83 -2.99
N THR A 409 -14.68 -18.55 -3.27
CA THR A 409 -13.38 -18.30 -2.63
C THR A 409 -13.04 -16.81 -2.71
N PRO A 410 -12.53 -16.18 -1.63
CA PRO A 410 -12.27 -14.74 -1.63
C PRO A 410 -11.42 -14.29 -2.82
N MET A 411 -11.85 -13.23 -3.49
CA MET A 411 -11.19 -12.66 -4.65
C MET A 411 -10.64 -11.28 -4.35
N ILE A 412 -9.52 -10.94 -4.98
CA ILE A 412 -8.94 -9.59 -4.93
C ILE A 412 -8.52 -9.25 -6.35
N ILE A 413 -8.99 -8.12 -6.89
CA ILE A 413 -8.52 -7.63 -8.19
C ILE A 413 -7.12 -7.05 -7.97
N THR A 414 -6.10 -7.84 -8.24
CA THR A 414 -4.70 -7.52 -7.90
C THR A 414 -3.99 -6.70 -8.97
N GLU A 415 -4.54 -6.68 -10.19
CA GLU A 415 -4.19 -5.74 -11.25
C GLU A 415 -5.40 -5.48 -12.16
N ASN A 416 -5.58 -4.21 -12.52
CA ASN A 416 -6.47 -3.76 -13.57
C ASN A 416 -5.96 -2.40 -14.06
N GLY A 417 -5.86 -2.18 -15.37
CA GLY A 417 -5.17 -0.99 -15.87
C GLY A 417 -5.32 -0.72 -17.35
N TYR A 418 -4.91 0.49 -17.73
CA TYR A 418 -4.93 1.00 -19.09
C TYR A 418 -3.56 1.58 -19.45
N SER A 419 -3.03 1.24 -20.61
CA SER A 419 -1.73 1.75 -21.08
C SER A 419 -1.91 2.77 -22.19
N GLN A 420 -1.06 3.79 -22.14
CA GLN A 420 -0.79 4.69 -23.27
C GLN A 420 0.53 4.28 -23.93
N VAL A 421 0.69 4.57 -25.21
CA VAL A 421 1.95 4.33 -25.92
C VAL A 421 2.85 5.55 -25.79
N SER A 422 4.11 5.32 -25.42
CA SER A 422 5.10 6.39 -25.37
C SER A 422 5.35 6.92 -26.79
N ASN A 423 5.23 8.23 -26.97
CA ASN A 423 5.50 8.93 -28.22
C ASN A 423 6.58 9.97 -27.93
N SER A 424 7.77 9.79 -28.50
CA SER A 424 8.91 10.70 -28.31
C SER A 424 8.65 12.12 -28.80
N ASN A 425 7.64 12.30 -29.66
CA ASN A 425 7.21 13.59 -30.20
C ASN A 425 5.91 14.10 -29.56
N GLY A 426 5.34 13.37 -28.58
CA GLY A 426 4.08 13.69 -27.94
C GLY A 426 4.21 14.80 -26.90
N ASN A 427 3.14 15.58 -26.71
CA ASN A 427 3.10 16.61 -25.69
C ASN A 427 2.92 15.95 -24.31
N ILE A 428 3.71 16.34 -23.30
CA ILE A 428 3.55 15.85 -21.93
C ILE A 428 2.12 16.08 -21.40
N GLU A 429 1.47 17.18 -21.80
CA GLU A 429 0.08 17.46 -21.42
C GLU A 429 -0.90 16.38 -21.91
N GLU A 430 -0.66 15.75 -23.07
CA GLU A 430 -1.50 14.66 -23.58
C GLU A 430 -1.34 13.40 -22.72
N PHE A 431 -0.14 13.14 -22.21
CA PHE A 431 0.09 12.08 -21.24
C PHE A 431 -0.64 12.38 -19.92
N LEU A 432 -0.55 13.62 -19.42
CA LEU A 432 -1.19 13.97 -18.15
C LEU A 432 -2.73 13.98 -18.25
N HIS A 433 -3.31 14.28 -19.41
CA HIS A 433 -4.76 14.25 -19.67
C HIS A 433 -5.27 12.89 -20.17
N ASP A 434 -5.06 11.84 -19.38
CA ASP A 434 -5.37 10.44 -19.69
C ASP A 434 -6.84 10.02 -19.51
N THR A 435 -7.77 10.72 -20.18
CA THR A 435 -9.22 10.45 -20.08
C THR A 435 -9.60 9.00 -20.40
N GLY A 436 -8.93 8.36 -21.36
CA GLY A 436 -9.16 6.94 -21.69
C GLY A 436 -8.90 5.99 -20.51
N ARG A 437 -7.92 6.29 -19.65
CA ARG A 437 -7.65 5.53 -18.42
C ARG A 437 -8.76 5.71 -17.40
N VAL A 438 -9.27 6.94 -17.25
CA VAL A 438 -10.42 7.24 -16.37
C VAL A 438 -11.67 6.49 -16.83
N GLU A 439 -12.01 6.56 -18.12
CA GLU A 439 -13.15 5.84 -18.70
C GLU A 439 -13.05 4.33 -18.47
N TYR A 440 -11.85 3.77 -18.70
CA TYR A 440 -11.56 2.37 -18.46
C TYR A 440 -11.78 1.99 -16.98
N MET A 441 -11.12 2.69 -16.06
CA MET A 441 -11.19 2.39 -14.63
C MET A 441 -12.62 2.49 -14.10
N SER A 442 -13.35 3.55 -14.49
CA SER A 442 -14.75 3.74 -14.10
C SER A 442 -15.61 2.56 -14.53
N GLY A 443 -15.56 2.18 -15.82
CA GLY A 443 -16.37 1.09 -16.33
C GLY A 443 -16.07 -0.26 -15.67
N TYR A 444 -14.79 -0.56 -15.43
CA TYR A 444 -14.38 -1.83 -14.81
C TYR A 444 -14.72 -1.88 -13.31
N LEU A 445 -14.63 -0.76 -12.59
CA LEU A 445 -15.07 -0.67 -11.19
C LEU A 445 -16.59 -0.78 -11.06
N ASP A 446 -17.36 -0.21 -11.98
CA ASP A 446 -18.81 -0.38 -12.03
C ASP A 446 -19.20 -1.86 -12.27
N ALA A 447 -18.56 -2.51 -13.24
CA ALA A 447 -18.77 -3.93 -13.52
C ALA A 447 -18.36 -4.84 -12.34
N LEU A 448 -17.28 -4.49 -11.63
CA LEU A 448 -16.86 -5.19 -10.41
C LEU A 448 -17.92 -5.07 -9.32
N LEU A 449 -18.44 -3.86 -9.10
CA LEU A 449 -19.51 -3.62 -8.13
C LEU A 449 -20.78 -4.39 -8.51
N THR A 450 -21.12 -4.51 -9.80
CA THR A 450 -22.22 -5.37 -10.26
C THR A 450 -22.01 -6.83 -9.88
N ALA A 451 -20.80 -7.40 -10.05
CA ALA A 451 -20.52 -8.77 -9.64
C ALA A 451 -20.61 -8.94 -8.11
N MET A 452 -20.12 -7.97 -7.34
CA MET A 452 -20.22 -7.96 -5.87
C MET A 452 -21.68 -7.93 -5.41
N LYS A 453 -22.54 -7.11 -6.03
CA LYS A 453 -23.99 -7.09 -5.79
C LYS A 453 -24.66 -8.44 -6.09
N LYS A 454 -24.12 -9.20 -7.04
CA LYS A 454 -24.54 -10.58 -7.34
C LYS A 454 -23.92 -11.61 -6.38
N GLY A 455 -23.29 -11.18 -5.30
CA GLY A 455 -22.79 -12.02 -4.21
C GLY A 455 -21.36 -12.53 -4.38
N ALA A 456 -20.55 -11.94 -5.26
CA ALA A 456 -19.13 -12.26 -5.34
C ALA A 456 -18.36 -11.69 -4.13
N ASP A 457 -17.57 -12.54 -3.45
CA ASP A 457 -16.70 -12.13 -2.34
C ASP A 457 -15.41 -11.48 -2.88
N VAL A 458 -15.52 -10.24 -3.34
CA VAL A 458 -14.36 -9.43 -3.75
C VAL A 458 -13.98 -8.48 -2.62
N ARG A 459 -12.70 -8.47 -2.23
CA ARG A 459 -12.21 -7.75 -1.06
C ARG A 459 -11.24 -6.60 -1.36
N GLY A 460 -10.86 -6.41 -2.62
CA GLY A 460 -9.97 -5.32 -2.99
C GLY A 460 -9.81 -5.11 -4.50
N TYR A 461 -9.28 -3.94 -4.83
CA TYR A 461 -8.93 -3.49 -6.17
C TYR A 461 -7.58 -2.75 -6.15
N PHE A 462 -6.67 -3.18 -7.01
CA PHE A 462 -5.36 -2.59 -7.19
C PHE A 462 -5.18 -2.13 -8.65
N ALA A 463 -5.00 -0.82 -8.82
CA ALA A 463 -4.71 -0.26 -10.13
C ALA A 463 -3.30 -0.64 -10.59
N TRP A 464 -3.19 -1.22 -11.79
CA TRP A 464 -1.92 -1.35 -12.51
C TRP A 464 -1.73 -0.12 -13.41
N SER A 465 -0.89 0.85 -13.06
CA SER A 465 0.07 0.82 -11.94
C SER A 465 0.18 2.17 -11.23
N PHE A 466 0.90 2.20 -10.11
CA PHE A 466 1.17 3.46 -9.41
C PHE A 466 1.96 4.45 -10.29
N LEU A 467 3.06 4.00 -10.88
CA LEU A 467 3.98 4.77 -11.72
C LEU A 467 4.13 4.14 -13.11
N ASP A 468 4.38 4.95 -14.13
CA ASP A 468 4.94 4.44 -15.39
C ASP A 468 6.22 3.66 -15.07
N ASN A 469 6.43 2.48 -15.66
CA ASN A 469 7.49 1.56 -15.25
C ASN A 469 8.04 0.77 -16.46
N PHE A 470 8.98 -0.15 -16.21
CA PHE A 470 9.55 -1.01 -17.25
C PHE A 470 8.56 -2.13 -17.60
N GLU A 471 7.86 -2.05 -18.74
CA GLU A 471 6.84 -3.01 -19.16
C GLU A 471 7.45 -4.20 -19.92
N TRP A 472 8.31 -4.96 -19.22
CA TRP A 472 8.87 -6.23 -19.69
C TRP A 472 9.54 -6.11 -21.08
N THR A 473 9.14 -6.94 -22.05
CA THR A 473 9.70 -6.91 -23.42
C THR A 473 9.35 -5.63 -24.18
N PHE A 474 8.38 -4.84 -23.73
CA PHE A 474 8.06 -3.52 -24.30
C PHE A 474 8.95 -2.39 -23.78
N GLY A 475 9.77 -2.64 -22.75
CA GLY A 475 10.60 -1.59 -22.14
C GLY A 475 9.75 -0.45 -21.61
N TYR A 476 10.15 0.80 -21.86
CA TYR A 476 9.43 2.00 -21.40
C TYR A 476 8.43 2.54 -22.44
N THR A 477 8.15 1.77 -23.50
CA THR A 477 7.23 2.19 -24.58
C THR A 477 5.75 2.10 -24.20
N ARG A 478 5.43 1.48 -23.07
CA ARG A 478 4.06 1.32 -22.53
C ARG A 478 3.99 1.98 -21.16
N ARG A 479 2.99 2.84 -20.98
CA ARG A 479 2.85 3.70 -19.80
C ARG A 479 1.53 3.42 -19.11
N PHE A 480 1.57 2.65 -18.02
CA PHE A 480 0.43 2.23 -17.22
C PHE A 480 0.17 3.10 -15.97
N GLY A 481 1.07 4.03 -15.63
CA GLY A 481 1.06 4.70 -14.34
C GLY A 481 -0.08 5.70 -14.18
N LEU A 482 -0.68 5.74 -12.99
CA LEU A 482 -1.47 6.89 -12.54
C LEU A 482 -0.59 8.15 -12.42
N TYR A 483 0.69 7.96 -12.14
CA TYR A 483 1.70 9.00 -12.20
C TYR A 483 2.63 8.76 -13.39
N HIS A 484 2.83 9.83 -14.16
CA HIS A 484 3.89 9.88 -15.15
C HIS A 484 5.26 9.92 -14.48
N VAL A 485 6.23 9.17 -15.03
CA VAL A 485 7.63 9.26 -14.65
C VAL A 485 8.44 9.81 -15.81
N ASP A 486 9.12 10.93 -15.55
CA ASP A 486 10.20 11.41 -16.40
C ASP A 486 11.46 10.59 -16.08
N TYR A 487 11.81 9.66 -16.98
CA TYR A 487 12.96 8.76 -16.78
C TYR A 487 14.32 9.45 -16.84
N THR A 488 14.39 10.75 -17.16
CA THR A 488 15.65 11.53 -17.09
C THR A 488 15.82 12.13 -15.71
N THR A 489 14.76 12.71 -15.15
CA THR A 489 14.81 13.43 -13.87
C THR A 489 14.32 12.60 -12.69
N MET A 490 13.70 11.44 -12.97
CA MET A 490 12.95 10.61 -12.03
C MET A 490 11.77 11.32 -11.37
N LYS A 491 11.30 12.44 -11.91
CA LYS A 491 10.17 13.19 -11.36
C LYS A 491 8.85 12.44 -11.58
N ARG A 492 8.05 12.32 -10.53
CA ARG A 492 6.67 11.81 -10.58
C ARG A 492 5.69 12.96 -10.77
N THR A 493 4.82 12.87 -11.78
CA THR A 493 3.78 13.88 -12.06
C THR A 493 2.41 13.20 -12.13
N PRO A 494 1.40 13.63 -11.34
CA PRO A 494 0.09 13.00 -11.35
C PRO A 494 -0.61 13.22 -12.69
N ARG A 495 -1.24 12.18 -13.23
CA ARG A 495 -2.17 12.30 -14.35
C ARG A 495 -3.58 12.61 -13.86
N LEU A 496 -4.50 12.89 -14.78
CA LEU A 496 -5.92 13.07 -14.48
C LEU A 496 -6.50 11.84 -13.76
N SER A 497 -6.11 10.63 -14.15
CA SER A 497 -6.52 9.38 -13.49
C SER A 497 -6.12 9.29 -12.02
N ALA A 498 -4.97 9.82 -11.60
CA ALA A 498 -4.58 9.89 -10.19
C ALA A 498 -5.57 10.77 -9.40
N THR A 499 -5.92 11.93 -9.95
CA THR A 499 -6.89 12.85 -9.34
C THR A 499 -8.26 12.21 -9.24
N TRP A 500 -8.73 11.59 -10.33
CA TRP A 500 -10.01 10.89 -10.37
C TRP A 500 -10.06 9.73 -9.36
N TYR A 501 -9.00 8.92 -9.27
CA TYR A 501 -8.97 7.77 -8.38
C TYR A 501 -8.97 8.19 -6.90
N ARG A 502 -8.25 9.27 -6.55
CA ARG A 502 -8.33 9.90 -5.22
C ARG A 502 -9.77 10.28 -4.86
N GLU A 503 -10.47 10.95 -5.77
CA GLU A 503 -11.86 11.38 -5.57
C GLU A 503 -12.82 10.19 -5.50
N PHE A 504 -12.59 9.15 -6.29
CA PHE A 504 -13.33 7.90 -6.25
C PHE A 504 -13.19 7.20 -4.89
N ILE A 505 -11.96 7.04 -4.38
CA ILE A 505 -11.71 6.44 -3.07
C ILE A 505 -12.36 7.28 -1.97
N ALA A 506 -12.22 8.59 -2.01
CA ALA A 506 -12.78 9.50 -1.01
C ALA A 506 -14.32 9.42 -0.92
N ARG A 507 -15.01 9.28 -2.06
CA ARG A 507 -16.48 9.09 -2.09
C ARG A 507 -16.90 7.76 -1.47
N ASN A 508 -16.26 6.67 -1.88
CA ASN A 508 -16.60 5.33 -1.39
C ASN A 508 -16.19 5.07 0.06
N SER A 509 -15.17 5.78 0.56
CA SER A 509 -14.76 5.71 1.97
C SER A 509 -15.68 6.51 2.90
N LYS A 510 -16.29 7.61 2.41
CA LYS A 510 -17.26 8.42 3.18
C LYS A 510 -18.64 7.80 3.26
N GLU A 511 -19.13 7.21 2.16
CA GLU A 511 -20.43 6.52 2.14
C GLU A 511 -20.44 5.28 3.04
N ALA A 512 -19.33 4.57 3.14
CA ALA A 512 -19.17 3.46 4.08
C ALA A 512 -19.28 3.89 5.55
N ALA A 513 -18.81 5.10 5.91
CA ALA A 513 -18.94 5.64 7.25
C ALA A 513 -20.39 6.00 7.61
N LEU A 514 -21.14 6.56 6.66
CA LEU A 514 -22.57 6.91 6.82
C LEU A 514 -23.49 5.69 6.80
N GLY A 515 -23.22 4.68 5.96
CA GLY A 515 -24.00 3.43 5.92
C GLY A 515 -23.91 2.62 7.22
N SER A 516 -22.80 2.71 7.96
CA SER A 516 -22.63 2.02 9.23
C SER A 516 -23.51 2.57 10.37
N SER A 517 -23.95 3.84 10.29
CA SER A 517 -24.80 4.45 11.32
C SER A 517 -26.29 4.09 11.19
N TYR A 518 -26.73 3.61 10.02
CA TYR A 518 -28.15 3.31 9.76
C TYR A 518 -28.55 1.85 10.00
N MET A 519 -27.59 0.94 10.21
CA MET A 519 -27.87 -0.50 10.35
C MET A 519 -28.08 -0.97 11.81
N HIS A 520 -28.16 -0.05 12.78
CA HIS A 520 -28.31 -0.36 14.21
C HIS A 520 -29.70 -0.13 14.81
N CYS A 521 -30.70 0.28 14.03
CA CYS A 521 -32.06 0.52 14.51
C CYS A 521 -33.12 -0.24 13.70
N ALA A 522 -33.17 -1.56 13.79
CA ALA A 522 -34.28 -2.31 13.19
C ALA A 522 -34.50 -3.71 13.81
N TRP A 523 -34.73 -3.81 15.13
CA TRP A 523 -35.44 -4.96 15.72
C TRP A 523 -36.09 -4.52 17.04
N PHE A 524 -37.43 -4.40 17.05
CA PHE A 524 -38.37 -4.81 18.10
C PHE A 524 -39.77 -4.25 17.77
N GLU A 525 -40.71 -5.14 17.45
CA GLU A 525 -42.14 -4.82 17.34
C GLU A 525 -42.78 -4.58 18.73
N PRO A 526 -43.90 -3.82 18.82
CA PRO A 526 -44.43 -3.32 20.08
C PRO A 526 -45.65 -4.10 20.60
N TYR A 527 -45.83 -4.14 21.93
CA TYR A 527 -47.10 -4.50 22.57
C TYR A 527 -47.65 -3.32 23.40
N SER A 528 -48.76 -2.78 22.89
CA SER A 528 -49.92 -2.09 23.51
C SER A 528 -49.82 -1.19 24.76
N ASN A 529 -50.44 0.01 24.62
CA ASN A 529 -51.32 0.80 25.54
C ASN A 529 -50.85 1.10 26.98
N SER A 530 -50.97 2.30 27.57
CA SER A 530 -52.03 3.32 27.50
C SER A 530 -51.59 4.68 28.08
N THR A 531 -52.20 5.75 27.55
CA THR A 531 -52.66 7.04 28.14
C THR A 531 -51.83 7.87 29.16
N ALA A 532 -51.54 9.09 28.70
CA ALA A 532 -51.89 10.41 29.28
C ALA A 532 -50.91 11.18 30.21
N ASP A 533 -50.61 12.38 29.71
CA ASP A 533 -50.39 13.69 30.34
C ASP A 533 -49.04 14.14 30.95
N ASN A 534 -48.48 15.13 30.24
CA ASN A 534 -47.81 16.36 30.69
C ASN A 534 -46.57 16.24 31.59
N LEU A 535 -45.41 16.20 30.93
CA LEU A 535 -44.11 16.71 31.41
C LEU A 535 -43.18 16.90 30.20
N ALA A 536 -43.51 17.84 29.33
CA ALA A 536 -42.77 18.11 28.09
C ALA A 536 -42.33 19.57 28.01
N THR A 537 -41.53 20.01 28.98
CA THR A 537 -40.70 21.22 28.82
C THR A 537 -39.38 21.18 29.59
N ASP A 538 -39.14 20.23 30.50
CA ASP A 538 -37.84 20.10 31.20
C ASP A 538 -36.87 19.09 30.60
N ARG A 539 -37.30 18.14 29.75
CA ARG A 539 -36.38 17.13 29.17
C ARG A 539 -35.60 17.59 27.94
N ALA A 540 -36.01 18.68 27.28
CA ALA A 540 -35.32 19.18 26.09
C ALA A 540 -34.03 19.94 26.45
N GLN A 541 -33.97 20.58 27.63
CA GLN A 541 -32.74 21.20 28.13
C GLN A 541 -31.72 20.16 28.61
N ASP A 542 -32.16 19.08 29.26
CA ASP A 542 -31.28 18.00 29.68
C ASP A 542 -30.69 17.21 28.49
N PHE A 543 -31.43 17.07 27.38
CA PHE A 543 -30.90 16.42 26.18
C PHE A 543 -29.86 17.28 25.46
N PHE A 544 -30.07 18.61 25.41
CA PHE A 544 -29.09 19.54 24.84
C PHE A 544 -27.81 19.62 25.70
N MET A 545 -27.94 19.65 27.03
CA MET A 545 -26.79 19.67 27.94
C MET A 545 -26.03 18.34 27.98
N ASN A 546 -26.72 17.20 27.86
CA ASN A 546 -26.06 15.89 27.74
C ASN A 546 -25.42 15.67 26.36
N TRP A 547 -25.99 16.24 25.29
CA TRP A 547 -25.36 16.28 23.97
C TRP A 547 -24.11 17.17 23.96
N LEU A 548 -24.15 18.34 24.62
CA LEU A 548 -22.98 19.20 24.82
C LEU A 548 -21.89 18.52 25.66
N ALA A 549 -22.27 17.78 26.71
CA ALA A 549 -21.34 17.00 27.53
C ALA A 549 -20.71 15.82 26.76
N SER A 550 -21.45 15.20 25.83
CA SER A 550 -20.94 14.16 24.92
C SER A 550 -20.01 14.74 23.86
N LEU A 551 -20.31 15.95 23.35
CA LEU A 551 -19.42 16.69 22.45
C LEU A 551 -18.11 17.08 23.15
N LEU A 552 -18.18 17.53 24.41
CA LEU A 552 -17.01 17.81 25.26
C LEU A 552 -16.22 16.54 25.63
N SER A 553 -16.89 15.40 25.76
CA SER A 553 -16.27 14.07 25.92
C SER A 553 -15.55 13.58 24.64
N ASN A 554 -16.05 13.93 23.45
CA ASN A 554 -15.35 13.66 22.20
C ASN A 554 -14.16 14.60 21.98
N ILE A 555 -14.24 15.85 22.45
CA ILE A 555 -13.09 16.77 22.50
C ILE A 555 -12.05 16.26 23.51
N SER A 556 -12.46 15.71 24.67
CA SER A 556 -11.54 15.11 25.63
C SER A 556 -10.88 13.81 25.11
N LYS A 557 -11.56 13.06 24.23
CA LYS A 557 -10.95 11.94 23.48
C LYS A 557 -10.01 12.39 22.37
N GLN A 558 -10.28 13.51 21.69
CA GLN A 558 -9.30 14.11 20.77
C GLN A 558 -8.07 14.64 21.52
N ILE A 559 -8.25 15.19 22.72
CA ILE A 559 -7.14 15.55 23.64
C ILE A 559 -6.40 14.29 24.13
N TYR A 560 -7.10 13.18 24.38
CA TYR A 560 -6.49 11.88 24.68
C TYR A 560 -5.67 11.33 23.48
N MET A 561 -6.13 11.56 22.26
CA MET A 561 -5.41 11.21 21.02
C MET A 561 -4.17 12.10 20.81
N ILE A 562 -4.26 13.39 21.12
CA ILE A 562 -3.12 14.33 21.09
C ILE A 562 -2.09 13.95 22.18
N ARG A 563 -2.54 13.57 23.38
CA ARG A 563 -1.67 13.00 24.44
C ARG A 563 -1.03 11.68 24.01
N HIS A 564 -1.73 10.82 23.27
CA HIS A 564 -1.15 9.59 22.71
C HIS A 564 -0.14 9.88 21.59
N MET A 565 -0.35 10.95 20.81
CA MET A 565 0.60 11.42 19.81
C MET A 565 1.87 11.99 20.47
N GLN A 566 1.75 12.67 21.62
CA GLN A 566 2.89 13.11 22.42
C GLN A 566 3.64 11.92 23.07
N ILE A 567 2.94 10.86 23.49
CA ILE A 567 3.55 9.60 23.95
C ILE A 567 4.30 8.90 22.81
N HIS A 568 3.80 8.96 21.58
CA HIS A 568 4.51 8.45 20.41
C HIS A 568 5.73 9.29 20.04
N LEU A 569 5.66 10.62 20.15
CA LEU A 569 6.82 11.50 19.97
C LEU A 569 7.93 11.19 21.00
N ALA A 570 7.55 10.92 22.26
CA ALA A 570 8.49 10.48 23.30
C ALA A 570 9.09 9.10 22.98
N HIS A 571 8.29 8.19 22.43
CA HIS A 571 8.75 6.87 21.98
C HIS A 571 9.69 6.94 20.76
N ASP A 572 9.47 7.90 19.86
CA ASP A 572 10.31 8.14 18.69
C ASP A 572 11.64 8.81 19.08
N THR A 573 11.64 9.72 20.06
CA THR A 573 12.88 10.24 20.69
C THR A 573 13.68 9.11 21.37
N LEU A 574 13.01 8.18 22.05
CA LEU A 574 13.63 6.97 22.63
C LEU A 574 14.21 6.04 21.55
N ARG A 575 13.56 5.96 20.39
CA ARG A 575 14.04 5.18 19.25
C ARG A 575 15.28 5.81 18.62
N ILE A 576 15.30 7.13 18.47
CA ILE A 576 16.44 7.89 17.97
C ILE A 576 17.65 7.71 18.90
N LEU A 577 17.45 7.78 20.22
CA LEU A 577 18.50 7.49 21.22
C LEU A 577 19.04 6.04 21.12
N SER A 578 18.18 5.06 20.85
CA SER A 578 18.58 3.64 20.68
C SER A 578 19.31 3.34 19.35
N ILE A 579 19.08 4.17 18.33
CA ILE A 579 19.75 4.10 17.02
C ILE A 579 21.14 4.71 17.16
N MET A 580 21.21 5.87 17.81
CA MET A 580 22.45 6.57 18.12
C MET A 580 23.41 5.74 18.99
N GLN A 581 22.90 4.99 19.97
CA GLN A 581 23.70 4.06 20.78
C GLN A 581 24.33 2.93 19.96
N ARG A 582 23.67 2.49 18.87
CA ARG A 582 24.14 1.39 18.01
C ARG A 582 25.23 1.80 17.03
N GLU A 583 25.27 3.05 16.61
CA GLU A 583 26.33 3.58 15.73
C GLU A 583 27.68 3.74 16.46
N THR A 584 27.66 3.82 17.80
CA THR A 584 28.84 3.74 18.67
C THR A 584 29.62 2.43 18.57
N GLU A 585 28.91 1.30 18.61
CA GLU A 585 29.51 -0.03 18.83
C GLU A 585 30.21 -0.56 17.57
N GLN A 586 30.02 0.11 16.44
CA GLN A 586 30.60 -0.26 15.15
C GLN A 586 31.82 0.58 14.75
N GLY A 587 32.34 1.43 15.66
CA GLY A 587 33.73 1.90 15.56
C GLY A 587 34.01 3.05 14.59
N THR A 588 33.02 3.86 14.21
CA THR A 588 33.32 5.26 13.90
C THR A 588 33.63 5.93 15.23
N GLY A 589 34.85 6.46 15.41
CA GLY A 589 35.39 6.94 16.69
C GLY A 589 34.62 8.09 17.36
N PHE A 590 33.43 7.80 17.86
CA PHE A 590 32.65 8.61 18.77
C PHE A 590 32.67 7.91 20.13
N HIS A 591 33.19 8.57 21.15
CA HIS A 591 33.14 8.10 22.54
C HIS A 591 31.76 8.46 23.13
N TRP A 592 30.98 7.45 23.52
CA TRP A 592 29.58 7.62 24.01
C TRP A 592 29.40 7.53 25.52
N ASP A 593 30.46 7.58 26.32
CA ASP A 593 30.32 7.32 27.76
C ASP A 593 29.93 8.55 28.59
N GLN A 594 29.69 9.70 27.95
CA GLN A 594 29.23 10.89 28.66
C GLN A 594 27.94 11.45 28.07
N SER A 595 27.80 11.54 26.74
CA SER A 595 26.69 12.20 26.03
C SER A 595 25.28 11.68 26.32
N LEU A 596 25.08 10.39 26.63
CA LEU A 596 23.75 9.85 26.95
C LEU A 596 23.31 10.18 28.39
N HIS A 597 24.27 10.34 29.31
CA HIS A 597 23.98 10.68 30.71
C HIS A 597 23.49 12.13 30.87
N TRP A 598 23.87 13.02 29.94
CA TRP A 598 23.35 14.39 29.87
C TRP A 598 21.88 14.42 29.45
N PHE A 599 21.51 13.61 28.45
CA PHE A 599 20.15 13.58 27.89
C PHE A 599 19.07 13.10 28.86
N LEU A 600 19.47 12.40 29.92
CA LEU A 600 18.53 11.67 30.78
C LEU A 600 18.22 12.37 32.09
N ASN A 601 18.87 13.50 32.45
CA ASN A 601 18.63 14.21 33.71
C ASN A 601 18.68 15.75 33.58
N PRO A 602 17.68 16.38 32.95
CA PRO A 602 17.68 17.82 32.76
C PRO A 602 17.44 18.56 34.08
N ARG A 603 18.45 19.26 34.60
CA ARG A 603 18.22 20.43 35.46
C ARG A 603 18.28 21.66 34.57
N PHE A 604 17.21 22.44 34.56
CA PHE A 604 17.12 23.65 33.74
C PHE A 604 17.75 24.83 34.47
N SER A 605 18.64 25.54 33.77
CA SER A 605 19.18 26.82 34.22
C SER A 605 18.75 27.93 33.26
N PHE A 606 18.34 29.07 33.82
CA PHE A 606 17.82 30.20 33.06
C PHE A 606 18.88 31.31 32.95
N VAL A 607 19.19 31.74 31.73
CA VAL A 607 20.06 32.88 31.43
C VAL A 607 19.30 33.89 30.58
N VAL A 608 19.27 35.16 31.01
CA VAL A 608 18.64 36.26 30.27
C VAL A 608 19.73 37.13 29.64
N CYS A 609 19.76 37.21 28.31
CA CYS A 609 20.79 37.94 27.56
C CYS A 609 20.25 39.26 27.03
N LYS A 610 20.76 40.41 27.52
CA LYS A 610 20.44 41.73 26.94
C LYS A 610 21.43 42.07 25.82
N PRO A 611 21.00 42.67 24.71
CA PRO A 611 21.90 43.13 23.66
C PRO A 611 22.98 44.06 24.23
N GLY A 612 24.25 43.69 24.07
CA GLY A 612 25.40 44.49 24.49
C GLY A 612 25.83 44.38 25.97
N GLN A 613 25.33 43.41 26.75
CA GLN A 613 25.80 43.17 28.13
C GLN A 613 26.15 41.69 28.38
N ARG A 614 27.22 41.43 29.16
CA ARG A 614 27.57 40.08 29.65
C ARG A 614 26.42 39.54 30.51
N GLY A 615 26.01 38.29 30.27
CA GLY A 615 24.88 37.67 30.96
C GLY A 615 25.03 37.70 32.49
N SER A 616 24.04 38.26 33.18
CA SER A 616 23.98 38.28 34.65
C SER A 616 23.41 36.96 35.18
N ARG A 617 24.12 36.28 36.09
CA ARG A 617 23.59 35.11 36.81
C ARG A 617 22.35 35.52 37.61
N THR A 618 21.32 34.68 37.56
CA THR A 618 19.96 34.93 38.06
C THR A 618 19.80 34.69 39.57
N GLU A 619 20.77 35.13 40.37
CA GLU A 619 20.70 35.05 41.83
C GLU A 619 19.52 35.88 42.38
N GLY A 620 18.72 35.28 43.27
CA GLY A 620 17.62 35.95 43.99
C GLY A 620 16.25 35.96 43.30
N LEU A 621 16.14 35.61 42.02
CA LEU A 621 14.88 35.61 41.26
C LEU A 621 13.91 34.51 41.70
N ALA A 622 14.44 33.32 42.01
CA ALA A 622 13.67 32.18 42.50
C ALA A 622 12.85 32.49 43.76
N GLN A 623 13.49 33.16 44.71
CA GLN A 623 12.89 33.45 46.01
C GLN A 623 11.73 34.46 45.88
N GLN A 624 11.85 35.42 44.98
CA GLN A 624 10.79 36.41 44.70
C GLN A 624 9.58 35.80 43.97
N VAL A 625 9.79 34.83 43.08
CA VAL A 625 8.69 34.13 42.39
C VAL A 625 7.96 33.18 43.36
N GLN A 626 8.70 32.51 44.24
CA GLN A 626 8.12 31.65 45.29
C GLN A 626 7.27 32.46 46.28
N GLU A 627 7.75 33.62 46.71
CA GLU A 627 7.03 34.53 47.62
C GLU A 627 5.78 35.17 46.99
N LYS A 628 5.80 35.46 45.68
CA LYS A 628 4.69 36.13 44.97
C LYS A 628 3.57 35.17 44.56
N ASP A 629 3.91 33.97 44.07
CA ASP A 629 2.98 33.12 43.33
C ASP A 629 2.75 31.71 43.93
N GLY A 630 3.31 31.44 45.12
CA GLY A 630 3.03 30.24 45.93
C GLY A 630 3.53 28.93 45.33
N VAL A 631 4.56 28.97 44.49
CA VAL A 631 5.07 27.82 43.73
C VAL A 631 6.17 27.11 44.52
N PRO A 632 6.19 25.77 44.62
CA PRO A 632 7.29 25.06 45.26
C PRO A 632 8.56 25.19 44.38
N ILE A 633 9.61 25.81 44.92
CA ILE A 633 10.95 25.86 44.32
C ILE A 633 11.91 25.28 45.37
N GLY A 634 12.74 24.31 44.95
CA GLY A 634 13.70 23.65 45.83
C GLY A 634 15.09 24.30 45.77
N LYS A 635 15.77 24.43 46.91
CA LYS A 635 17.22 24.74 46.96
C LYS A 635 18.02 23.45 47.07
N SER A 636 19.10 23.34 46.29
CA SER A 636 20.16 22.32 46.49
C SER A 636 21.37 22.98 47.15
N SER A 637 22.00 22.28 48.08
CA SER A 637 22.93 22.85 49.07
C SER A 637 24.40 22.91 48.68
N GLU A 638 24.81 22.58 47.45
CA GLU A 638 26.26 22.54 47.14
C GLU A 638 26.74 23.26 45.89
N VAL A 639 25.87 23.80 45.04
CA VAL A 639 26.25 24.75 43.97
C VAL A 639 24.96 25.51 43.59
N ASP A 640 25.06 26.79 43.23
CA ASP A 640 23.93 27.72 42.97
C ASP A 640 22.98 27.29 41.83
N TRP A 641 22.18 26.26 42.06
CA TRP A 641 21.17 25.73 41.15
C TRP A 641 19.76 25.96 41.70
N ILE A 642 18.86 26.49 40.86
CA ILE A 642 17.45 26.70 41.20
C ILE A 642 16.65 25.49 40.68
N HIS A 643 16.00 24.74 41.57
CA HIS A 643 15.09 23.65 41.16
C HIS A 643 13.69 24.18 40.90
N VAL A 644 13.29 24.26 39.63
CA VAL A 644 11.92 24.62 39.26
C VAL A 644 11.14 23.36 38.92
N TYR A 645 10.10 23.05 39.70
CA TYR A 645 9.17 21.96 39.40
C TYR A 645 8.34 22.29 38.15
N PRO A 646 7.80 21.28 37.42
CA PRO A 646 6.95 21.45 36.24
C PRO A 646 5.96 22.61 36.34
N GLN A 647 5.18 22.63 37.43
CA GLN A 647 4.12 23.60 37.69
C GLN A 647 4.63 25.03 37.90
N GLY A 648 5.93 25.21 38.13
CA GLY A 648 6.60 26.50 38.33
C GLY A 648 7.32 27.04 37.10
N MET A 649 7.60 26.19 36.10
CA MET A 649 8.40 26.56 34.94
C MET A 649 7.72 27.63 34.08
N GLU A 650 6.43 27.46 33.81
CA GLU A 650 5.63 28.43 33.05
C GLU A 650 5.58 29.79 33.76
N LYS A 651 5.36 29.78 35.08
CA LYS A 651 5.29 31.00 35.90
C LYS A 651 6.63 31.73 35.94
N MET A 652 7.74 31.00 36.06
CA MET A 652 9.08 31.58 36.05
C MET A 652 9.39 32.26 34.72
N ILE A 653 9.11 31.60 33.59
CA ILE A 653 9.34 32.16 32.24
C ILE A 653 8.46 33.39 32.01
N THR A 654 7.19 33.34 32.44
CA THR A 654 6.27 34.48 32.34
C THR A 654 6.75 35.67 33.17
N TYR A 655 7.18 35.42 34.41
CA TYR A 655 7.72 36.46 35.30
C TYR A 655 8.99 37.10 34.72
N LEU A 656 9.91 36.31 34.18
CA LEU A 656 11.12 36.81 33.54
C LEU A 656 10.80 37.62 32.27
N LYS A 657 9.85 37.15 31.47
CA LYS A 657 9.36 37.88 30.29
C LYS A 657 8.83 39.27 30.63
N GLU A 658 8.00 39.38 31.67
CA GLU A 658 7.48 40.66 32.17
C GLU A 658 8.59 41.56 32.72
N ARG A 659 9.48 41.00 33.53
CA ARG A 659 10.55 41.75 34.19
C ARG A 659 11.63 42.26 33.22
N TYR A 660 11.88 41.52 32.15
CA TYR A 660 12.91 41.83 31.15
C TYR A 660 12.34 42.24 29.79
N ASN A 661 11.07 42.67 29.76
CA ASN A 661 10.42 43.37 28.64
C ASN A 661 10.54 42.63 27.29
N ASN A 662 10.22 41.32 27.27
CA ASN A 662 10.30 40.42 26.10
C ASN A 662 11.70 40.20 25.51
N THR A 663 12.77 40.41 26.28
CA THR A 663 14.12 40.04 25.83
C THR A 663 14.22 38.51 25.63
N PRO A 664 14.81 37.99 24.53
CA PRO A 664 14.97 36.56 24.30
C PRO A 664 15.70 35.87 25.45
N MET A 665 15.16 34.74 25.91
CA MET A 665 15.71 33.98 27.02
C MET A 665 16.37 32.70 26.52
N ILE A 666 17.57 32.40 27.01
CA ILE A 666 18.25 31.14 26.72
C ILE A 666 18.08 30.22 27.92
N ILE A 667 17.51 29.06 27.68
CA ILE A 667 17.44 27.99 28.67
C ILE A 667 18.55 27.00 28.32
N THR A 668 19.47 26.84 29.26
CA THR A 668 20.60 25.91 29.15
C THR A 668 20.38 24.74 30.09
N GLU A 669 20.59 23.53 29.59
CA GLU A 669 20.57 22.30 30.38
C GLU A 669 21.91 22.12 31.11
N ASN A 670 21.91 21.80 32.40
CA ASN A 670 23.12 21.39 33.12
C ASN A 670 22.85 20.09 33.87
N GLY A 671 23.57 19.03 33.51
CA GLY A 671 23.48 17.72 34.18
C GLY A 671 24.47 17.62 35.34
N PHE A 672 23.99 17.28 36.54
CA PHE A 672 24.85 16.72 37.59
C PHE A 672 24.18 15.44 38.12
N GLY A 673 24.84 14.30 37.92
CA GLY A 673 24.39 13.01 38.44
C GLY A 673 24.68 12.88 39.94
N GLN A 674 23.69 12.44 40.72
CA GLN A 674 23.97 11.88 42.04
C GLN A 674 24.55 10.46 41.86
N GLU A 675 25.65 10.15 42.54
CA GLU A 675 26.36 8.87 42.46
C GLU A 675 25.47 7.63 42.67
N SER A 676 24.38 7.76 43.43
CA SER A 676 23.42 6.68 43.70
C SER A 676 22.63 6.20 42.46
N TYR A 677 22.73 6.92 41.34
CA TYR A 677 22.07 6.60 40.08
C TYR A 677 23.04 6.06 39.01
N LEU A 678 24.35 6.05 39.27
CA LEU A 678 25.36 5.59 38.30
C LEU A 678 25.35 4.08 38.03
N ASN A 679 24.63 3.29 38.84
CA ASN A 679 24.62 1.82 38.75
C ASN A 679 23.30 1.24 38.22
N ARG A 680 22.40 2.05 37.66
CA ARG A 680 21.13 1.56 37.10
C ARG A 680 21.20 1.41 35.59
N THR A 681 20.59 0.35 35.08
CA THR A 681 20.47 0.07 33.65
C THR A 681 19.44 0.99 32.98
N VAL A 682 19.56 1.22 31.67
CA VAL A 682 18.64 2.06 30.90
C VAL A 682 17.18 1.60 31.05
N GLU A 683 16.92 0.29 31.15
CA GLU A 683 15.58 -0.24 31.40
C GLU A 683 15.03 0.10 32.79
N GLU A 684 15.88 0.12 33.83
CA GLU A 684 15.47 0.54 35.18
C GLU A 684 15.17 2.05 35.25
N TYR A 685 15.81 2.85 34.39
CA TYR A 685 15.51 4.28 34.25
C TYR A 685 14.18 4.54 33.53
N LEU A 686 13.86 3.75 32.49
CA LEU A 686 12.64 3.91 31.69
C LEU A 686 11.37 3.45 32.44
N GLN A 687 11.51 2.66 33.49
CA GLN A 687 10.41 2.20 34.34
C GLN A 687 10.10 3.14 35.52
N ASP A 688 10.91 4.18 35.74
CA ASP A 688 10.68 5.18 36.79
C ASP A 688 9.58 6.16 36.38
N ARG A 689 8.35 5.78 36.72
CA ARG A 689 7.13 6.47 36.32
C ARG A 689 7.02 7.90 36.84
N GLU A 690 7.50 8.16 38.06
CA GLU A 690 7.51 9.52 38.63
C GLU A 690 8.45 10.44 37.85
N ARG A 691 9.60 9.92 37.37
CA ARG A 691 10.54 10.68 36.55
C ARG A 691 9.98 11.01 35.16
N VAL A 692 9.36 10.04 34.49
CA VAL A 692 8.74 10.26 33.18
C VAL A 692 7.62 11.31 33.27
N GLU A 693 6.81 11.25 34.32
CA GLU A 693 5.78 12.26 34.59
C GLU A 693 6.38 13.64 34.91
N TYR A 694 7.49 13.70 35.65
CA TYR A 694 8.22 14.94 35.94
C TYR A 694 8.79 15.60 34.68
N MET A 695 9.40 14.84 33.76
CA MET A 695 9.95 15.39 32.51
C MET A 695 8.84 15.85 31.56
N SER A 696 7.78 15.04 31.41
CA SER A 696 6.62 15.40 30.61
C SER A 696 5.97 16.70 31.09
N GLY A 697 5.82 16.87 32.40
CA GLY A 697 5.24 18.08 32.96
C GLY A 697 6.08 19.35 32.72
N ASN A 698 7.41 19.25 32.74
CA ASN A 698 8.29 20.39 32.47
C ASN A 698 8.21 20.82 30.99
N LEU A 699 8.23 19.85 30.06
CA LEU A 699 8.11 20.11 28.63
C LEU A 699 6.75 20.75 28.27
N ASP A 700 5.66 20.24 28.85
CA ASP A 700 4.33 20.83 28.66
C ASP A 700 4.26 22.28 29.15
N SER A 701 4.91 22.56 30.29
CA SER A 701 4.90 23.89 30.90
C SER A 701 5.78 24.88 30.11
N LEU A 702 6.90 24.41 29.55
CA LEU A 702 7.76 25.17 28.65
C LEU A 702 7.04 25.52 27.34
N MET A 703 6.39 24.53 26.71
CA MET A 703 5.57 24.75 25.51
C MET A 703 4.44 25.75 25.77
N THR A 704 3.77 25.63 26.92
CA THR A 704 2.70 26.57 27.29
C THR A 704 3.23 28.01 27.42
N ALA A 705 4.41 28.20 28.00
CA ALA A 705 5.04 29.52 28.10
C ALA A 705 5.41 30.11 26.73
N MET A 706 5.97 29.29 25.82
CA MET A 706 6.27 29.71 24.44
C MET A 706 5.00 30.09 23.67
N LEU A 707 3.91 29.32 23.82
CA LEU A 707 2.61 29.63 23.20
C LEU A 707 1.99 30.93 23.73
N LYS A 708 2.34 31.35 24.96
CA LYS A 708 2.00 32.68 25.50
C LYS A 708 2.94 33.79 25.02
N GLY A 709 3.73 33.52 23.98
CA GLY A 709 4.60 34.47 23.28
C GLY A 709 5.91 34.76 24.00
N ALA A 710 6.39 33.86 24.85
CA ALA A 710 7.75 33.95 25.37
C ALA A 710 8.74 33.53 24.28
N ASP A 711 9.71 34.38 23.97
CA ASP A 711 10.77 34.08 22.99
C ASP A 711 11.91 33.35 23.71
N VAL A 712 11.96 32.03 23.51
CA VAL A 712 12.83 31.11 24.26
C VAL A 712 13.67 30.29 23.30
N ILE A 713 14.99 30.34 23.48
CA ILE A 713 15.95 29.52 22.74
C ILE A 713 16.43 28.40 23.68
N ILE A 714 16.22 27.15 23.26
CA ILE A 714 16.66 25.97 23.99
C ILE A 714 18.00 25.53 23.40
N SER A 715 19.04 25.43 24.24
CA SER A 715 20.34 24.92 23.83
C SER A 715 20.64 23.59 24.52
N SER A 716 21.04 22.58 23.73
CA SER A 716 21.48 21.28 24.24
C SER A 716 23.00 21.19 24.20
N GLY A 717 23.57 20.72 25.32
CA GLY A 717 25.01 20.56 25.51
C GLY A 717 25.60 21.59 26.47
N ASP A 718 26.69 21.21 27.14
CA ASP A 718 27.56 22.10 27.89
C ASP A 718 28.04 23.24 26.98
N MET A 719 27.24 24.29 26.83
CA MET A 719 27.80 25.63 26.74
C MET A 719 28.44 25.89 28.12
N VAL A 720 29.64 25.34 28.30
CA VAL A 720 30.66 26.12 28.98
C VAL A 720 30.61 27.45 28.25
N ILE A 721 30.12 28.47 28.94
CA ILE A 721 30.18 29.85 28.50
C ILE A 721 31.68 30.16 28.37
N GLN A 722 32.30 29.76 27.26
CA GLN A 722 33.53 30.36 26.82
C GLN A 722 33.17 31.80 26.52
N GLU A 723 33.89 32.72 27.17
CA GLU A 723 33.53 34.12 27.33
C GLU A 723 33.37 34.93 26.02
N ASP A 724 33.45 34.31 24.83
CA ASP A 724 33.55 34.96 23.52
C ASP A 724 32.68 34.33 22.41
N LEU A 725 31.43 33.95 22.70
CA LEU A 725 30.45 33.62 21.63
C LEU A 725 29.79 34.92 21.12
N ASP A 726 30.11 35.31 19.89
CA ASP A 726 29.42 36.37 19.15
C ASP A 726 28.08 35.86 18.61
N PHE A 727 27.02 36.15 19.35
CA PHE A 727 25.65 35.70 19.10
C PHE A 727 24.97 36.33 17.87
N THR A 728 25.62 37.25 17.15
CA THR A 728 25.06 37.78 15.89
C THR A 728 25.03 36.74 14.76
N LYS A 729 25.76 35.62 14.88
CA LYS A 729 25.86 34.58 13.85
C LYS A 729 24.91 33.38 14.03
N LEU A 730 24.16 33.29 15.13
CA LEU A 730 23.32 32.14 15.46
C LEU A 730 21.87 32.23 14.97
N ILE A 731 21.52 33.27 14.20
CA ILE A 731 20.22 33.37 13.53
C ILE A 731 20.43 33.05 12.04
N THR A 732 20.34 31.77 11.68
CA THR A 732 19.95 31.38 10.33
C THR A 732 18.83 30.34 10.43
N PRO A 733 17.73 30.48 9.66
CA PRO A 733 16.58 29.61 9.79
C PRO A 733 16.83 28.26 9.09
N HIS A 734 16.68 27.16 9.84
CA HIS A 734 16.37 25.85 9.30
C HIS A 734 15.37 25.13 10.21
#